data_AF-A0A8J1JMA0-F1
#
_entry.id   AF-A0A8J1JMA0-F1
#
_cell.length_a   1.000
_cell.length_b   1.000
_cell.length_c   1.000
_cell.angle_alpha   90.00
_cell.angle_beta   90.00
_cell.angle_gamma   90.00
#
_symmetry.space_group_name_H-M   'P 1'
#
loop_
_entity.id
_entity.type
_entity.pdbx_description
1 polymer ?
#
loop_
_entity_poly.entity_id
_entity_poly.type
_entity_poly.pdbx_seq_one_letter_code
_entity_poly.pdbx_strand_id
1 'polypeptide(L)'
;MLTAPHDVQDSLNQPLSDTMSLYEKEPGTEESAVTGPSLDAEDPQERIEARRLRIAARIEAKRREALGEDLKVPKEKKEEARKSHKQIEDSRQRLTKLVSDGTQLVTNIQIATDAKETQRRAEEEELKRQRREKLDTEAKSSLEKFDEITKKWALDKPKQVPQKMWEILNSQQQQCAHLIGDKNNLISELQKELRRKDDQYVKDLKKQAEDIDLLVERMEEQIKNLTKTYRQELLQIEKVFELERRELLTANRNKWEQGMEARRDKELETLMSRMRKVEEYEQQLKQLRVQDGEEYNMIKIKLEADVQVLQQQLQQMKATYQLNQEKLEYNYQVLKKRDEENTITKSQQKRKITRLQDVLNNLRLKQAKQVKQYKEENQSLMDDYKRIVEQYKELQKKMRHFSAVDAKMFEDIWLMNEEEMKQLVQKALEADRIIQEQQLGMRWEPPELGFLDNVGPLLAKQKDQKPAITVAQEVMSSNAHRDESPAMLGQSDGRVRQGGPAVSAQTVKHILELLCDESGFLIENKLTRLLSPLDKDERSLIKLDSIFGALGIAVEEDVYKLVEFFCRYKRERSAAKPDEDGDAGESNADSSAGGSHGPQGLIHPNEVLGAIKAFVMEFQKPRERTAPPRLMEERDSSEDATYWAAAAKAIPESRLRVWDALESALEKYHNVLSGRAQLITETVSLRHQNTELRTLLHQYLNSQVNAELEIPPTQMLQGEYSHT
;
A
#
# COMPACT_ATOMS: atom_id res chain seq x y z
N MET A 1 14.67 39.82 27.47
CA MET A 1 15.75 39.27 26.64
C MET A 1 15.89 37.80 26.99
N LEU A 2 15.35 36.92 26.16
CA LEU A 2 15.84 35.56 25.91
C LEU A 2 14.99 35.00 24.76
N THR A 3 15.71 34.54 23.76
CA THR A 3 15.37 34.10 22.41
C THR A 3 14.50 32.84 22.40
N ALA A 4 13.46 32.86 21.57
CA ALA A 4 12.67 31.71 21.16
C ALA A 4 13.37 30.97 20.00
N PRO A 5 13.19 29.65 19.83
CA PRO A 5 13.42 29.00 18.56
C PRO A 5 12.13 29.03 17.73
N HIS A 6 12.28 29.58 16.53
CA HIS A 6 11.51 29.26 15.35
C HIS A 6 11.45 27.74 15.14
N ASP A 7 10.29 27.22 14.74
CA ASP A 7 10.16 26.36 13.55
C ASP A 7 8.67 26.19 13.24
N VAL A 8 8.21 27.08 12.34
CA VAL A 8 6.98 26.98 11.57
C VAL A 8 7.44 26.94 10.12
N GLN A 9 7.43 25.76 9.51
CA GLN A 9 7.37 25.60 8.06
C GLN A 9 7.12 24.13 7.69
N ASP A 10 6.45 23.95 6.55
CA ASP A 10 6.20 22.71 5.82
C ASP A 10 5.00 21.84 6.23
N SER A 11 3.82 22.30 5.82
CA SER A 11 2.72 21.42 5.39
C SER A 11 1.68 22.22 4.58
N LEU A 12 2.10 22.83 3.47
CA LEU A 12 1.20 23.48 2.51
C LEU A 12 1.86 23.41 1.12
N ASN A 13 1.83 22.23 0.51
CA ASN A 13 1.91 22.02 -0.93
C ASN A 13 1.71 20.52 -1.23
N GLN A 14 0.46 20.11 -1.44
CA GLN A 14 0.16 18.96 -2.28
C GLN A 14 -0.55 19.49 -3.53
N PRO A 15 -0.05 19.20 -4.74
CA PRO A 15 -0.71 19.61 -5.96
C PRO A 15 -1.99 18.78 -6.15
N LEU A 16 -3.11 19.48 -6.33
CA LEU A 16 -4.32 18.93 -6.93
C LEU A 16 -4.01 18.61 -8.40
N SER A 17 -3.57 17.38 -8.69
CA SER A 17 -3.55 16.83 -10.04
C SER A 17 -4.33 15.51 -10.07
N ASP A 18 -5.65 15.61 -9.91
CA ASP A 18 -6.57 14.61 -10.46
C ASP A 18 -7.28 15.28 -11.64
N THR A 19 -6.56 15.38 -12.75
CA THR A 19 -7.15 15.61 -14.06
C THR A 19 -7.94 14.37 -14.42
N MET A 20 -9.26 14.52 -14.32
CA MET A 20 -10.29 13.64 -14.81
C MET A 20 -10.06 13.33 -16.30
N SER A 21 -9.33 12.26 -16.58
CA SER A 21 -9.22 11.65 -17.91
C SER A 21 -10.51 10.87 -18.19
N LEU A 22 -11.52 11.57 -18.70
CA LEU A 22 -12.66 10.97 -19.38
C LEU A 22 -12.30 10.88 -20.87
N TYR A 23 -11.57 9.83 -21.24
CA TYR A 23 -11.61 9.34 -22.61
C TYR A 23 -12.76 8.33 -22.71
N GLU A 24 -13.77 8.71 -23.48
CA GLU A 24 -14.84 7.85 -23.96
C GLU A 24 -14.23 6.62 -24.62
N LYS A 25 -14.53 5.44 -24.06
CA LYS A 25 -14.33 4.17 -24.72
C LYS A 25 -15.63 3.88 -25.48
N GLU A 26 -15.57 3.90 -26.81
CA GLU A 26 -16.71 3.53 -27.66
C GLU A 26 -17.23 2.11 -27.33
N PRO A 27 -18.55 1.87 -27.38
CA PRO A 27 -19.14 0.57 -27.12
C PRO A 27 -19.07 -0.27 -28.39
N GLY A 28 -18.06 -1.13 -28.49
CA GLY A 28 -17.88 -2.00 -29.64
C GLY A 28 -16.96 -3.16 -29.34
N THR A 29 -17.42 -4.11 -28.53
CA THR A 29 -16.98 -5.51 -28.59
C THR A 29 -17.95 -6.35 -27.76
N GLU A 30 -18.53 -7.36 -28.41
CA GLU A 30 -19.34 -8.38 -27.76
C GLU A 30 -18.51 -9.07 -26.66
N GLU A 31 -18.75 -8.71 -25.40
CA GLU A 31 -18.28 -9.50 -24.27
C GLU A 31 -19.07 -10.82 -24.29
N SER A 32 -18.44 -11.86 -24.81
CA SER A 32 -18.79 -13.23 -24.46
C SER A 32 -18.73 -13.32 -22.93
N ALA A 33 -19.89 -13.44 -22.30
CA ALA A 33 -19.98 -13.68 -20.87
C ALA A 33 -19.15 -14.92 -20.53
N VAL A 34 -17.95 -14.71 -19.98
CA VAL A 34 -17.09 -15.78 -19.49
C VAL A 34 -17.86 -16.46 -18.36
N THR A 35 -18.46 -17.58 -18.72
CA THR A 35 -19.26 -18.38 -17.81
C THR A 35 -18.26 -19.02 -16.87
N GLY A 36 -18.30 -18.65 -15.58
CA GLY A 36 -17.38 -19.21 -14.59
C GLY A 36 -17.44 -20.74 -14.56
N PRO A 37 -16.36 -21.40 -14.07
CA PRO A 37 -16.23 -22.86 -14.12
C PRO A 37 -17.44 -23.55 -13.49
N SER A 38 -18.10 -24.41 -14.28
CA SER A 38 -19.35 -25.08 -13.92
C SER A 38 -19.11 -26.52 -13.47
N LEU A 39 -19.91 -27.00 -12.52
CA LEU A 39 -19.85 -28.40 -12.06
C LEU A 39 -20.33 -29.40 -13.12
N ASP A 40 -21.06 -28.90 -14.12
CA ASP A 40 -21.62 -29.67 -15.24
C ASP A 40 -20.79 -29.52 -16.52
N ALA A 41 -19.60 -28.89 -16.44
CA ALA A 41 -18.67 -28.79 -17.56
C ALA A 41 -18.15 -30.18 -17.97
N GLU A 42 -17.98 -30.41 -19.28
CA GLU A 42 -17.48 -31.69 -19.81
C GLU A 42 -16.02 -31.93 -19.41
N ASP A 43 -15.25 -30.86 -19.22
CA ASP A 43 -13.84 -30.90 -18.82
C ASP A 43 -13.67 -31.33 -17.34
N PRO A 44 -12.91 -32.42 -17.06
CA PRO A 44 -12.53 -32.79 -15.70
C PRO A 44 -11.84 -31.67 -14.90
N GLN A 45 -11.06 -30.79 -15.54
CA GLN A 45 -10.29 -29.74 -14.84
C GLN A 45 -11.21 -28.62 -14.35
N GLU A 46 -12.12 -28.11 -15.19
CA GLU A 46 -13.10 -27.09 -14.78
C GLU A 46 -14.01 -27.59 -13.64
N ARG A 47 -14.38 -28.88 -13.63
CA ARG A 47 -15.15 -29.47 -12.52
C ARG A 47 -14.36 -29.57 -11.23
N ILE A 48 -13.05 -29.84 -11.30
CA ILE A 48 -12.17 -29.86 -10.13
C ILE A 48 -12.02 -28.44 -9.58
N GLU A 49 -11.87 -27.45 -10.44
CA GLU A 49 -11.77 -26.04 -10.06
C GLU A 49 -13.07 -25.52 -9.46
N ALA A 50 -14.22 -25.82 -10.08
CA ALA A 50 -15.54 -25.50 -9.54
C ALA A 50 -15.78 -26.16 -8.16
N ARG A 51 -15.32 -27.42 -7.96
CA ARG A 51 -15.38 -28.09 -6.65
C ARG A 51 -14.44 -27.47 -5.63
N ARG A 52 -13.21 -27.10 -6.02
CA ARG A 52 -12.23 -26.44 -5.15
C ARG A 52 -12.75 -25.08 -4.68
N LEU A 53 -13.30 -24.27 -5.59
CA LEU A 53 -13.91 -22.98 -5.26
C LEU A 53 -15.10 -23.14 -4.31
N ARG A 54 -15.93 -24.16 -4.52
CA ARG A 54 -17.06 -24.45 -3.61
C ARG A 54 -16.61 -24.91 -2.22
N ILE A 55 -15.56 -25.71 -2.14
CA ILE A 55 -14.97 -26.15 -0.87
C ILE A 55 -14.32 -24.97 -0.15
N ALA A 56 -13.58 -24.12 -0.87
CA ALA A 56 -12.99 -22.91 -0.34
C ALA A 56 -14.06 -21.96 0.22
N ALA A 57 -15.12 -21.68 -0.55
CA ALA A 57 -16.24 -20.86 -0.10
C ALA A 57 -16.95 -21.45 1.13
N ARG A 58 -17.05 -22.78 1.24
CA ARG A 58 -17.66 -23.46 2.40
C ARG A 58 -16.76 -23.44 3.64
N ILE A 59 -15.45 -23.55 3.47
CA ILE A 59 -14.47 -23.40 4.56
C ILE A 59 -14.46 -21.96 5.04
N GLU A 60 -14.51 -20.99 4.13
CA GLU A 60 -14.54 -19.57 4.44
C GLU A 60 -15.87 -19.16 5.11
N ALA A 61 -17.00 -19.71 4.67
CA ALA A 61 -18.29 -19.53 5.34
C ALA A 61 -18.28 -20.08 6.78
N LYS A 62 -17.72 -21.28 7.01
CA LYS A 62 -17.55 -21.84 8.35
C LYS A 62 -16.58 -21.01 9.22
N ARG A 63 -15.53 -20.45 8.61
CA ARG A 63 -14.59 -19.54 9.28
C ARG A 63 -15.30 -18.25 9.71
N ARG A 64 -16.14 -17.66 8.85
CA ARG A 64 -16.95 -16.48 9.15
C ARG A 64 -18.00 -16.76 10.24
N GLU A 65 -18.65 -17.92 10.19
CA GLU A 65 -19.63 -18.36 11.21
C GLU A 65 -18.99 -18.57 12.59
N ALA A 66 -17.75 -19.08 12.64
CA ALA A 66 -16.98 -19.23 13.89
C ALA A 66 -16.48 -17.90 14.50
N LEU A 67 -16.43 -16.83 13.70
CA LEU A 67 -16.00 -15.49 14.11
C LEU A 67 -17.14 -14.59 14.61
N GLY A 68 -18.39 -15.06 14.54
CA GLY A 68 -19.56 -14.30 15.03
C GLY A 68 -19.82 -12.99 14.28
N GLU A 69 -19.27 -12.82 13.07
CA GLU A 69 -19.58 -11.71 12.18
C GLU A 69 -20.89 -11.98 11.43
N ASP A 70 -22.01 -11.82 12.13
CA ASP A 70 -23.30 -11.61 11.48
C ASP A 70 -23.36 -10.15 10.97
N LEU A 71 -22.64 -9.91 9.88
CA LEU A 71 -22.77 -8.69 9.09
C LEU A 71 -23.33 -9.07 7.73
N LYS A 72 -24.54 -8.56 7.49
CA LYS A 72 -25.11 -8.32 6.16
C LYS A 72 -23.97 -8.01 5.20
N VAL A 73 -23.64 -8.97 4.34
CA VAL A 73 -22.82 -8.73 3.16
C VAL A 73 -23.38 -7.45 2.54
N PRO A 74 -22.62 -6.35 2.47
CA PRO A 74 -23.00 -5.24 1.62
C PRO A 74 -23.07 -5.88 0.25
N LYS A 75 -24.28 -6.13 -0.24
CA LYS A 75 -24.50 -6.31 -1.66
C LYS A 75 -23.74 -5.14 -2.27
N GLU A 76 -22.71 -5.44 -3.06
CA GLU A 76 -22.16 -4.47 -4.00
C GLU A 76 -23.38 -3.85 -4.66
N LYS A 77 -23.68 -2.61 -4.25
CA LYS A 77 -24.69 -1.83 -4.92
C LYS A 77 -24.04 -1.65 -6.28
N LYS A 78 -24.46 -2.45 -7.26
CA LYS A 78 -24.31 -2.10 -8.67
C LYS A 78 -24.58 -0.61 -8.71
N GLU A 79 -23.55 0.18 -9.01
CA GLU A 79 -23.66 1.63 -9.02
C GLU A 79 -24.95 1.94 -9.78
N GLU A 80 -25.93 2.51 -9.08
CA GLU A 80 -27.16 2.89 -9.75
C GLU A 80 -26.74 3.82 -10.87
N ALA A 81 -26.98 3.40 -12.12
CA ALA A 81 -26.58 4.16 -13.29
C ALA A 81 -26.96 5.63 -13.08
N ARG A 82 -25.98 6.53 -13.27
CA ARG A 82 -26.11 7.97 -13.04
C ARG A 82 -27.42 8.47 -13.68
N LYS A 83 -28.12 9.39 -13.01
CA LYS A 83 -29.41 9.92 -13.48
C LYS A 83 -29.25 10.53 -14.88
N SER A 84 -28.11 11.16 -15.16
CA SER A 84 -27.70 11.65 -16.48
C SER A 84 -27.61 10.54 -17.52
N HIS A 85 -26.97 9.42 -17.19
CA HIS A 85 -26.87 8.29 -18.11
C HIS A 85 -28.24 7.67 -18.44
N LYS A 86 -29.11 7.56 -17.44
CA LYS A 86 -30.50 7.13 -17.67
C LYS A 86 -31.24 8.10 -18.60
N GLN A 87 -31.10 9.40 -18.36
CA GLN A 87 -31.71 10.43 -19.20
C GLN A 87 -31.21 10.39 -20.65
N ILE A 88 -29.91 10.17 -20.89
CA ILE A 88 -29.33 10.04 -22.23
C ILE A 88 -29.96 8.84 -22.96
N GLU A 89 -30.04 7.69 -22.30
CA GLU A 89 -30.60 6.48 -22.89
C GLU A 89 -32.10 6.63 -23.20
N ASP A 90 -32.87 7.22 -22.28
CA ASP A 90 -34.29 7.52 -22.49
C ASP A 90 -34.51 8.51 -23.65
N SER A 91 -33.64 9.53 -23.78
CA SER A 91 -33.66 10.47 -24.90
C SER A 91 -33.29 9.78 -26.21
N ARG A 92 -32.27 8.91 -26.23
CA ARG A 92 -31.87 8.13 -27.40
C ARG A 92 -33.01 7.24 -27.91
N GLN A 93 -33.68 6.53 -27.00
CA GLN A 93 -34.79 5.64 -27.36
C GLN A 93 -35.98 6.43 -27.94
N ARG A 94 -36.30 7.59 -27.35
CA ARG A 94 -37.36 8.48 -27.87
C ARG A 94 -37.03 9.03 -29.25
N LEU A 95 -35.80 9.46 -29.47
CA LEU A 95 -35.35 9.97 -30.77
C LEU A 95 -35.32 8.85 -31.84
N THR A 96 -34.88 7.65 -31.47
CA THR A 96 -34.88 6.50 -32.38
C THR A 96 -36.29 6.15 -32.85
N LYS A 97 -37.26 6.11 -31.92
CA LYS A 97 -38.68 5.91 -32.25
C LYS A 97 -39.24 7.02 -33.15
N LEU A 98 -38.89 8.27 -32.87
CA LEU A 98 -39.35 9.40 -33.67
C LEU A 98 -38.80 9.37 -35.11
N VAL A 99 -37.54 8.96 -35.27
CA VAL A 99 -36.95 8.75 -36.59
C VAL A 99 -37.66 7.61 -37.31
N SER A 100 -37.88 6.46 -36.67
CA SER A 100 -38.57 5.32 -37.32
C SER A 100 -39.98 5.68 -37.76
N ASP A 101 -40.75 6.34 -36.88
CA ASP A 101 -42.15 6.68 -37.15
C ASP A 101 -42.26 7.72 -38.29
N GLY A 102 -41.34 8.68 -38.32
CA GLY A 102 -41.34 9.67 -39.39
C GLY A 102 -40.79 9.17 -40.72
N THR A 103 -39.82 8.25 -40.71
CA THR A 103 -39.41 7.55 -41.94
C THR A 103 -40.61 6.80 -42.52
N GLN A 104 -41.40 6.10 -41.70
CA GLN A 104 -42.62 5.42 -42.15
C GLN A 104 -43.64 6.40 -42.76
N LEU A 105 -43.85 7.57 -42.14
CA LEU A 105 -44.78 8.59 -42.68
C LEU A 105 -44.36 9.10 -44.07
N VAL A 106 -43.06 9.28 -44.32
CA VAL A 106 -42.54 9.70 -45.63
C VAL A 106 -42.59 8.54 -46.64
N THR A 107 -42.18 7.34 -46.24
CA THR A 107 -42.19 6.15 -47.10
C THR A 107 -43.60 5.75 -47.53
N ASN A 108 -44.62 5.98 -46.70
CA ASN A 108 -46.02 5.69 -47.06
C ASN A 108 -46.47 6.41 -48.35
N ILE A 109 -45.95 7.61 -48.62
CA ILE A 109 -46.26 8.36 -49.85
C ILE A 109 -45.61 7.69 -51.06
N GLN A 110 -44.34 7.28 -50.92
CA GLN A 110 -43.61 6.56 -51.97
C GLN A 110 -44.28 5.21 -52.31
N ILE A 111 -44.68 4.45 -51.30
CA ILE A 111 -45.40 3.18 -51.50
C ILE A 111 -46.73 3.42 -52.23
N ALA A 112 -47.46 4.47 -51.85
CA ALA A 112 -48.71 4.82 -52.52
C ALA A 112 -48.49 5.25 -53.98
N THR A 113 -47.43 6.00 -54.28
CA THR A 113 -47.09 6.39 -55.65
C THR A 113 -46.66 5.18 -56.49
N ASP A 114 -45.87 4.27 -55.92
CA ASP A 114 -45.44 3.04 -56.60
C ASP A 114 -46.62 2.12 -56.91
N ALA A 115 -47.57 2.01 -55.98
CA ALA A 115 -48.82 1.28 -56.18
C ALA A 115 -49.67 1.89 -57.31
N LYS A 116 -49.79 3.22 -57.38
CA LYS A 116 -50.49 3.90 -58.49
C LYS A 116 -49.79 3.68 -59.84
N GLU A 117 -48.45 3.78 -59.88
CA GLU A 117 -47.65 3.63 -61.09
C GLU A 117 -47.68 2.20 -61.65
N THR A 118 -47.60 1.21 -60.77
CA THR A 118 -47.76 -0.21 -61.14
C THR A 118 -49.13 -0.49 -61.73
N GLN A 119 -50.19 0.05 -61.12
CA GLN A 119 -51.55 -0.03 -61.68
C GLN A 119 -51.64 0.63 -63.06
N ARG A 120 -51.08 1.83 -63.24
CA ARG A 120 -51.08 2.54 -64.52
C ARG A 120 -50.36 1.74 -65.62
N ARG A 121 -49.22 1.10 -65.31
CA ARG A 121 -48.49 0.25 -66.27
C ARG A 121 -49.34 -0.94 -66.73
N ALA A 122 -50.03 -1.59 -65.81
CA ALA A 122 -50.92 -2.70 -66.14
C ALA A 122 -52.07 -2.25 -67.08
N GLU A 123 -52.70 -1.10 -66.79
CA GLU A 123 -53.75 -0.52 -67.64
C GLU A 123 -53.20 -0.13 -69.03
N GLU A 124 -51.98 0.40 -69.11
CA GLU A 124 -51.36 0.78 -70.38
C GLU A 124 -50.98 -0.42 -71.25
N GLU A 125 -50.47 -1.49 -70.64
CA GLU A 125 -50.17 -2.76 -71.34
C GLU A 125 -51.44 -3.38 -71.93
N GLU A 126 -52.54 -3.37 -71.19
CA GLU A 126 -53.85 -3.84 -71.64
C GLU A 126 -54.38 -3.01 -72.83
N LEU A 127 -54.32 -1.68 -72.74
CA LEU A 127 -54.71 -0.79 -73.85
C LEU A 127 -53.81 -0.99 -75.09
N LYS A 128 -52.51 -1.21 -74.90
CA LYS A 128 -51.57 -1.53 -76.00
C LYS A 128 -51.91 -2.87 -76.65
N ARG A 129 -52.33 -3.87 -75.88
CA ARG A 129 -52.79 -5.16 -76.39
C ARG A 129 -54.04 -4.98 -77.25
N GLN A 130 -55.06 -4.30 -76.73
CA GLN A 130 -56.32 -4.04 -77.46
C GLN A 130 -56.08 -3.28 -78.77
N ARG A 131 -55.18 -2.29 -78.77
CA ARG A 131 -54.83 -1.55 -79.99
C ARG A 131 -54.17 -2.45 -81.04
N ARG A 132 -53.25 -3.33 -80.63
CA ARG A 132 -52.61 -4.30 -81.55
C ARG A 132 -53.62 -5.27 -82.13
N GLU A 133 -54.51 -5.81 -81.30
CA GLU A 133 -55.59 -6.70 -81.77
C GLU A 133 -56.48 -6.01 -82.80
N LYS A 134 -56.91 -4.76 -82.55
CA LYS A 134 -57.70 -3.98 -83.52
C LYS A 134 -56.97 -3.78 -84.85
N LEU A 135 -55.69 -3.38 -84.80
CA LEU A 135 -54.87 -3.19 -86.00
C LEU A 135 -54.72 -4.50 -86.79
N ASP A 136 -54.49 -5.63 -86.12
CA ASP A 136 -54.38 -6.94 -86.75
C ASP A 136 -55.71 -7.38 -87.38
N THR A 137 -56.84 -7.15 -86.71
CA THR A 137 -58.17 -7.48 -87.26
C THR A 137 -58.50 -6.63 -88.48
N GLU A 138 -58.20 -5.33 -88.46
CA GLU A 138 -58.42 -4.46 -89.61
C GLU A 138 -57.46 -4.78 -90.75
N ALA A 139 -56.20 -5.13 -90.47
CA ALA A 139 -55.25 -5.57 -91.50
C ALA A 139 -55.73 -6.85 -92.21
N LYS A 140 -56.22 -7.84 -91.44
CA LYS A 140 -56.80 -9.08 -91.99
C LYS A 140 -58.06 -8.81 -92.82
N SER A 141 -59.02 -8.07 -92.27
CA SER A 141 -60.26 -7.67 -92.95
C SER A 141 -59.99 -6.83 -94.22
N SER A 142 -59.07 -5.87 -94.14
CA SER A 142 -58.64 -5.06 -95.28
C SER A 142 -57.98 -5.90 -96.38
N LEU A 143 -57.15 -6.88 -96.01
CA LEU A 143 -56.50 -7.79 -96.96
C LEU A 143 -57.51 -8.68 -97.67
N GLU A 144 -58.46 -9.27 -96.91
CA GLU A 144 -59.54 -10.09 -97.47
C GLU A 144 -60.40 -9.30 -98.47
N LYS A 145 -60.85 -8.11 -98.09
CA LYS A 145 -61.62 -7.20 -98.97
C LYS A 145 -60.81 -6.79 -100.21
N PHE A 146 -59.51 -6.52 -100.06
CA PHE A 146 -58.62 -6.15 -101.17
C PHE A 146 -58.42 -7.30 -102.15
N ASP A 147 -58.23 -8.53 -101.66
CA ASP A 147 -58.12 -9.72 -102.49
C ASP A 147 -59.43 -10.01 -103.23
N GLU A 148 -60.59 -9.81 -102.61
CA GLU A 148 -61.90 -9.93 -103.27
C GLU A 148 -62.08 -8.93 -104.42
N ILE A 149 -61.77 -7.65 -104.17
CA ILE A 149 -61.77 -6.59 -105.18
C ILE A 149 -60.84 -6.98 -106.34
N THR A 150 -59.61 -7.39 -106.02
CA THR A 150 -58.59 -7.78 -107.01
C THR A 150 -59.02 -8.99 -107.85
N LYS A 151 -59.67 -9.99 -107.24
CA LYS A 151 -60.21 -11.16 -107.95
C LYS A 151 -61.32 -10.78 -108.93
N LYS A 152 -62.21 -9.86 -108.57
CA LYS A 152 -63.30 -9.40 -109.47
C LYS A 152 -62.76 -8.67 -110.71
N TRP A 153 -61.68 -7.88 -110.57
CA TRP A 153 -60.97 -7.28 -111.72
C TRP A 153 -60.43 -8.31 -112.71
N ALA A 154 -60.07 -9.52 -112.26
CA ALA A 154 -59.62 -10.60 -113.14
C ALA A 154 -60.77 -11.33 -113.86
N LEU A 155 -61.93 -11.46 -113.21
CA LEU A 155 -63.10 -12.20 -113.71
C LEU A 155 -63.95 -11.40 -114.72
N ASP A 156 -63.96 -10.07 -114.62
CA ASP A 156 -64.91 -9.21 -115.37
C ASP A 156 -64.39 -8.66 -116.72
N LYS A 157 -63.17 -9.01 -117.13
CA LYS A 157 -62.58 -8.63 -118.43
C LYS A 157 -63.39 -8.99 -119.70
N PRO A 158 -64.21 -10.07 -119.77
CA PRO A 158 -64.88 -10.45 -121.02
C PRO A 158 -66.30 -9.88 -121.26
N LYS A 159 -66.80 -8.90 -120.50
CA LYS A 159 -68.18 -8.39 -120.65
C LYS A 159 -68.26 -7.18 -121.61
N GLN A 160 -68.78 -7.39 -122.82
CA GLN A 160 -68.84 -6.40 -123.93
C GLN A 160 -70.06 -5.46 -123.92
N VAL A 161 -70.87 -5.42 -122.85
CA VAL A 161 -72.04 -4.53 -122.77
C VAL A 161 -71.71 -3.30 -121.91
N PRO A 162 -71.64 -2.08 -122.48
CA PRO A 162 -71.22 -0.87 -121.76
C PRO A 162 -72.01 -0.57 -120.46
N GLN A 163 -73.32 -0.81 -120.43
CA GLN A 163 -74.14 -0.63 -119.22
C GLN A 163 -73.72 -1.57 -118.08
N LYS A 164 -73.51 -2.87 -118.39
CA LYS A 164 -73.08 -3.86 -117.40
C LYS A 164 -71.65 -3.61 -116.91
N MET A 165 -70.77 -3.09 -117.80
CA MET A 165 -69.42 -2.68 -117.41
C MET A 165 -69.45 -1.48 -116.46
N TRP A 166 -70.29 -0.48 -116.74
CA TRP A 166 -70.45 0.68 -115.86
C TRP A 166 -70.99 0.30 -114.48
N GLU A 167 -71.98 -0.59 -114.39
CA GLU A 167 -72.50 -1.11 -113.12
C GLU A 167 -71.41 -1.81 -112.28
N ILE A 168 -70.56 -2.62 -112.92
CA ILE A 168 -69.45 -3.32 -112.27
C ILE A 168 -68.37 -2.33 -111.81
N LEU A 169 -67.98 -1.37 -112.64
CA LEU A 169 -67.00 -0.35 -112.29
C LEU A 169 -67.47 0.52 -111.13
N ASN A 170 -68.75 0.92 -111.14
CA ASN A 170 -69.36 1.68 -110.05
C ASN A 170 -69.41 0.84 -108.76
N SER A 171 -69.74 -0.46 -108.86
CA SER A 171 -69.69 -1.38 -107.73
C SER A 171 -68.26 -1.54 -107.18
N GLN A 172 -67.26 -1.73 -108.03
CA GLN A 172 -65.85 -1.81 -107.62
C GLN A 172 -65.35 -0.50 -106.99
N GLN A 173 -65.73 0.65 -107.54
CA GLN A 173 -65.45 1.96 -106.96
C GLN A 173 -66.07 2.11 -105.57
N GLN A 174 -67.31 1.64 -105.37
CA GLN A 174 -67.96 1.61 -104.06
C GLN A 174 -67.23 0.69 -103.07
N GLN A 175 -66.77 -0.49 -103.50
CA GLN A 175 -65.99 -1.41 -102.66
C GLN A 175 -64.63 -0.80 -102.24
N CYS A 176 -63.91 -0.13 -103.15
CA CYS A 176 -62.68 0.61 -102.83
C CYS A 176 -62.95 1.80 -101.90
N ALA A 177 -64.04 2.54 -102.12
CA ALA A 177 -64.44 3.64 -101.25
C ALA A 177 -64.79 3.16 -99.84
N HIS A 178 -65.44 2.00 -99.71
CA HIS A 178 -65.71 1.38 -98.41
C HIS A 178 -64.41 0.98 -97.69
N LEU A 179 -63.45 0.36 -98.38
CA LEU A 179 -62.15 -0.01 -97.81
C LEU A 179 -61.37 1.23 -97.32
N ILE A 180 -61.36 2.31 -98.11
CA ILE A 180 -60.74 3.59 -97.72
C ILE A 180 -61.50 4.22 -96.55
N GLY A 181 -62.84 4.11 -96.53
CA GLY A 181 -63.69 4.55 -95.43
C GLY A 181 -63.35 3.85 -94.12
N ASP A 182 -63.22 2.52 -94.13
CA ASP A 182 -62.83 1.71 -92.97
C ASP A 182 -61.45 2.13 -92.43
N LYS A 183 -60.46 2.33 -93.33
CA LYS A 183 -59.13 2.84 -92.95
C LYS A 183 -59.17 4.26 -92.38
N ASN A 184 -59.95 5.16 -92.96
CA ASN A 184 -60.09 6.53 -92.46
C ASN A 184 -60.80 6.55 -91.10
N ASN A 185 -61.76 5.66 -90.87
CA ASN A 185 -62.41 5.48 -89.56
C ASN A 185 -61.40 5.03 -88.51
N LEU A 186 -60.60 4.00 -88.81
CA LEU A 186 -59.52 3.54 -87.93
C LEU A 186 -58.50 4.66 -87.65
N ILE A 187 -58.09 5.43 -88.66
CA ILE A 187 -57.20 6.59 -88.47
C ILE A 187 -57.84 7.62 -87.53
N SER A 188 -59.12 7.93 -87.68
CA SER A 188 -59.84 8.85 -86.78
C SER A 188 -59.88 8.34 -85.34
N GLU A 189 -60.11 7.04 -85.15
CA GLU A 189 -60.06 6.40 -83.83
C GLU A 189 -58.68 6.49 -83.20
N LEU A 190 -57.63 6.16 -83.95
CA LEU A 190 -56.24 6.25 -83.46
C LEU A 190 -55.84 7.70 -83.13
N GLN A 191 -56.27 8.68 -83.93
CA GLN A 191 -56.05 10.09 -83.64
C GLN A 191 -56.81 10.54 -82.38
N LYS A 192 -58.03 10.05 -82.14
CA LYS A 192 -58.78 10.30 -80.89
C LYS A 192 -58.10 9.63 -79.71
N GLU A 193 -57.63 8.40 -79.84
CA GLU A 193 -56.87 7.71 -78.81
C GLU A 193 -55.56 8.44 -78.47
N LEU A 194 -54.86 8.99 -79.47
CA LEU A 194 -53.65 9.78 -79.27
C LEU A 194 -53.95 11.03 -78.45
N ARG A 195 -54.97 11.80 -78.83
CA ARG A 195 -55.40 12.99 -78.06
C ARG A 195 -55.79 12.64 -76.61
N ARG A 196 -56.51 11.54 -76.41
CA ARG A 196 -56.84 11.06 -75.05
C ARG A 196 -55.60 10.70 -74.24
N LYS A 197 -54.56 10.16 -74.89
CA LYS A 197 -53.28 9.85 -74.24
C LYS A 197 -52.52 11.12 -73.88
N ASP A 198 -52.52 12.13 -74.74
CA ASP A 198 -51.93 13.45 -74.43
C ASP A 198 -52.63 14.09 -73.23
N ASP A 199 -53.97 14.08 -73.19
CA ASP A 199 -54.76 14.58 -72.06
C ASP A 199 -54.46 13.81 -70.77
N GLN A 200 -54.32 12.48 -70.86
CA GLN A 200 -53.96 11.63 -69.73
C GLN A 200 -52.55 11.94 -69.22
N TYR A 201 -51.59 12.13 -70.12
CA TYR A 201 -50.21 12.47 -69.76
C TYR A 201 -50.13 13.79 -68.99
N VAL A 202 -50.87 14.82 -69.42
CA VAL A 202 -50.94 16.10 -68.69
C VAL A 202 -51.57 15.93 -67.30
N LYS A 203 -52.61 15.09 -67.17
CA LYS A 203 -53.22 14.80 -65.85
C LYS A 203 -52.25 14.04 -64.94
N ASP A 204 -51.51 13.08 -65.47
CA ASP A 204 -50.54 12.30 -64.73
C ASP A 204 -49.37 13.18 -64.27
N LEU A 205 -48.87 14.09 -65.11
CA LEU A 205 -47.86 15.08 -64.73
C LEU A 205 -48.33 15.98 -63.58
N LYS A 206 -49.59 16.44 -63.61
CA LYS A 206 -50.15 17.25 -62.52
C LYS A 206 -50.24 16.46 -61.21
N LYS A 207 -50.72 15.22 -61.27
CA LYS A 207 -50.77 14.34 -60.10
C LYS A 207 -49.38 14.03 -59.55
N GLN A 208 -48.39 13.80 -60.42
CA GLN A 208 -47.01 13.59 -60.00
C GLN A 208 -46.43 14.82 -59.31
N ALA A 209 -46.72 16.03 -59.81
CA ALA A 209 -46.34 17.27 -59.14
C ALA A 209 -46.99 17.38 -57.75
N GLU A 210 -48.30 17.12 -57.64
CA GLU A 210 -49.03 17.12 -56.35
C GLU A 210 -48.48 16.07 -55.37
N ASP A 211 -48.16 14.86 -55.84
CA ASP A 211 -47.58 13.79 -55.01
C ASP A 211 -46.14 14.17 -54.55
N ILE A 212 -45.35 14.86 -55.39
CA ILE A 212 -44.02 15.39 -55.02
C ILE A 212 -44.15 16.53 -53.99
N ASP A 213 -45.06 17.47 -54.20
CA ASP A 213 -45.29 18.58 -53.26
C ASP A 213 -45.69 18.03 -51.88
N LEU A 214 -46.58 17.04 -51.84
CA LEU A 214 -46.97 16.38 -50.60
C LEU A 214 -45.79 15.66 -49.92
N LEU A 215 -44.92 15.01 -50.70
CA LEU A 215 -43.71 14.37 -50.18
C LEU A 215 -42.78 15.41 -49.53
N VAL A 216 -42.57 16.55 -50.21
CA VAL A 216 -41.73 17.65 -49.72
C VAL A 216 -42.32 18.24 -48.44
N GLU A 217 -43.62 18.55 -48.41
CA GLU A 217 -44.29 19.07 -47.21
C GLU A 217 -44.10 18.14 -45.99
N ARG A 218 -44.22 16.83 -46.21
CA ARG A 218 -44.09 15.82 -45.16
C ARG A 218 -42.64 15.65 -44.70
N MET A 219 -41.70 15.70 -45.61
CA MET A 219 -40.27 15.72 -45.28
C MET A 219 -39.90 16.97 -44.47
N GLU A 220 -40.39 18.15 -44.86
CA GLU A 220 -40.16 19.39 -44.12
C GLU A 220 -40.78 19.37 -42.73
N GLU A 221 -42.02 18.90 -42.60
CA GLU A 221 -42.70 18.75 -41.32
C GLU A 221 -41.94 17.80 -40.40
N GLN A 222 -41.44 16.68 -40.96
CA GLN A 222 -40.62 15.73 -40.21
C GLN A 222 -39.27 16.33 -39.77
N ILE A 223 -38.60 17.11 -40.63
CA ILE A 223 -37.35 17.81 -40.26
C ILE A 223 -37.62 18.84 -39.15
N LYS A 224 -38.72 19.60 -39.23
CA LYS A 224 -39.12 20.57 -38.21
C LYS A 224 -39.39 19.87 -36.87
N ASN A 225 -40.12 18.74 -36.88
CA ASN A 225 -40.44 17.95 -35.69
C ASN A 225 -39.19 17.31 -35.06
N LEU A 226 -38.32 16.70 -35.88
CA LEU A 226 -37.04 16.17 -35.43
C LEU A 226 -36.19 17.28 -34.80
N THR A 227 -36.00 18.41 -35.48
CA THR A 227 -35.20 19.52 -34.96
C THR A 227 -35.73 20.05 -33.62
N LYS A 228 -37.05 20.18 -33.48
CA LYS A 228 -37.70 20.62 -32.24
C LYS A 228 -37.46 19.64 -31.10
N THR A 229 -37.62 18.35 -31.35
CA THR A 229 -37.47 17.30 -30.33
C THR A 229 -36.01 17.08 -29.95
N TYR A 230 -35.06 17.08 -30.90
CA TYR A 230 -33.63 17.06 -30.60
C TYR A 230 -33.23 18.21 -29.66
N ARG A 231 -33.71 19.44 -29.91
CA ARG A 231 -33.45 20.57 -29.02
C ARG A 231 -34.04 20.37 -27.62
N GLN A 232 -35.26 19.83 -27.53
CA GLN A 232 -35.91 19.59 -26.24
C GLN A 232 -35.21 18.49 -25.44
N GLU A 233 -34.83 17.40 -26.08
CA GLU A 233 -34.10 16.30 -25.43
C GLU A 233 -32.71 16.76 -24.98
N LEU A 234 -32.01 17.56 -25.79
CA LEU A 234 -30.71 18.14 -25.41
C LEU A 234 -30.82 19.06 -24.19
N LEU A 235 -31.83 19.94 -24.16
CA LEU A 235 -32.11 20.79 -22.98
C LEU A 235 -32.45 19.96 -21.74
N GLN A 236 -33.15 18.84 -21.90
CA GLN A 236 -33.50 17.97 -20.78
C GLN A 236 -32.26 17.23 -20.23
N ILE A 237 -31.40 16.74 -21.12
CA ILE A 237 -30.10 16.15 -20.75
C ILE A 237 -29.25 17.16 -19.98
N GLU A 238 -29.12 18.38 -20.49
CA GLU A 238 -28.37 19.46 -19.85
C GLU A 238 -28.91 19.78 -18.45
N LYS A 239 -30.24 19.91 -18.29
CA LYS A 239 -30.88 20.12 -16.98
C LYS A 239 -30.56 19.02 -15.98
N VAL A 240 -30.56 17.76 -16.42
CA VAL A 240 -30.23 16.63 -15.53
C VAL A 240 -28.75 16.67 -15.12
N PHE A 241 -27.84 16.98 -16.04
CA PHE A 241 -26.43 17.17 -15.71
C PHE A 241 -26.20 18.34 -14.74
N GLU A 242 -26.89 19.46 -14.94
CA GLU A 242 -26.81 20.59 -14.01
C GLU A 242 -27.31 20.23 -12.61
N LEU A 243 -28.40 19.47 -12.52
CA LEU A 243 -28.95 19.01 -11.24
C LEU A 243 -27.97 18.05 -10.55
N GLU A 244 -27.40 17.08 -11.26
CA GLU A 244 -26.38 16.20 -10.70
C GLU A 244 -25.16 16.98 -10.22
N ARG A 245 -24.68 17.96 -11.01
CA ARG A 245 -23.58 18.84 -10.61
C ARG A 245 -23.93 19.62 -9.34
N ARG A 246 -25.14 20.17 -9.23
CA ARG A 246 -25.61 20.86 -8.02
C ARG A 246 -25.64 19.90 -6.83
N GLU A 247 -26.21 18.71 -6.98
CA GLU A 247 -26.26 17.68 -5.94
C GLU A 247 -24.84 17.31 -5.47
N LEU A 248 -23.91 17.06 -6.38
CA LEU A 248 -22.50 16.76 -6.07
C LEU A 248 -21.81 17.91 -5.32
N LEU A 249 -22.00 19.15 -5.78
CA LEU A 249 -21.44 20.33 -5.10
C LEU A 249 -22.02 20.50 -3.70
N THR A 250 -23.32 20.31 -3.51
CA THR A 250 -23.95 20.36 -2.18
C THR A 250 -23.45 19.24 -1.27
N ALA A 251 -23.27 18.02 -1.78
CA ALA A 251 -22.73 16.91 -1.01
C ALA A 251 -21.29 17.16 -0.57
N ASN A 252 -20.43 17.69 -1.45
CA ASN A 252 -19.06 18.05 -1.12
C ASN A 252 -19.01 19.20 -0.12
N ARG A 253 -19.86 20.21 -0.28
CA ARG A 253 -19.99 21.32 0.66
C ARG A 253 -20.39 20.82 2.05
N ASN A 254 -21.38 19.94 2.15
CA ASN A 254 -21.81 19.37 3.42
C ASN A 254 -20.71 18.54 4.09
N LYS A 255 -19.96 17.73 3.32
CA LYS A 255 -18.80 16.99 3.85
C LYS A 255 -17.73 17.93 4.39
N TRP A 256 -17.46 19.03 3.69
CA TRP A 256 -16.51 20.04 4.13
C TRP A 256 -16.98 20.74 5.42
N GLU A 257 -18.25 21.16 5.46
CA GLU A 257 -18.85 21.79 6.64
C GLU A 257 -18.83 20.86 7.86
N GLN A 258 -19.14 19.57 7.68
CA GLN A 258 -19.02 18.54 8.73
C GLN A 258 -17.57 18.37 9.21
N GLY A 259 -16.61 18.33 8.28
CA GLY A 259 -15.18 18.26 8.65
C GLY A 259 -14.71 19.48 9.43
N MET A 260 -15.17 20.67 9.06
CA MET A 260 -14.87 21.93 9.76
C MET A 260 -15.55 22.01 11.13
N GLU A 261 -16.77 21.49 11.26
CA GLU A 261 -17.45 21.36 12.55
C GLU A 261 -16.73 20.38 13.47
N ALA A 262 -16.41 19.17 13.00
CA ALA A 262 -15.64 18.19 13.77
C ALA A 262 -14.26 18.71 14.19
N ARG A 263 -13.61 19.55 13.36
CA ARG A 263 -12.37 20.25 13.74
C ARG A 263 -12.60 21.22 14.88
N ARG A 264 -13.61 22.10 14.78
CA ARG A 264 -13.98 23.06 15.82
C ARG A 264 -14.33 22.37 17.14
N ASP A 265 -15.05 21.26 17.09
CA ASP A 265 -15.42 20.49 18.28
C ASP A 265 -14.19 19.90 18.97
N LYS A 266 -13.25 19.34 18.20
CA LYS A 266 -11.97 18.86 18.75
C LYS A 266 -11.13 20.00 19.34
N GLU A 267 -11.05 21.14 18.66
CA GLU A 267 -10.36 22.32 19.19
C GLU A 267 -10.98 22.77 20.52
N LEU A 268 -12.32 22.84 20.58
CA LEU A 268 -13.05 23.17 21.81
C LEU A 268 -12.81 22.14 22.92
N GLU A 269 -12.81 20.85 22.61
CA GLU A 269 -12.52 19.78 23.57
C GLU A 269 -11.09 19.89 24.12
N THR A 270 -10.10 20.17 23.27
CA THR A 270 -8.71 20.37 23.71
C THR A 270 -8.59 21.59 24.63
N LEU A 271 -9.28 22.70 24.29
CA LEU A 271 -9.33 23.90 25.14
C LEU A 271 -10.00 23.61 26.49
N MET A 272 -11.13 22.88 26.50
CA MET A 272 -11.81 22.48 27.73
C MET A 272 -10.96 21.54 28.59
N SER A 273 -10.23 20.60 27.98
CA SER A 273 -9.33 19.72 28.73
C SER A 273 -8.16 20.49 29.33
N ARG A 274 -7.62 21.48 28.61
CA ARG A 274 -6.59 22.38 29.13
C ARG A 274 -7.11 23.23 30.29
N MET A 275 -8.32 23.78 30.17
CA MET A 275 -8.95 24.58 31.21
C MET A 275 -9.16 23.75 32.49
N ARG A 276 -9.67 22.51 32.36
CA ARG A 276 -9.79 21.57 33.48
C ARG A 276 -8.47 21.29 34.19
N LYS A 277 -7.39 21.05 33.43
CA LYS A 277 -6.04 20.85 34.01
C LYS A 277 -5.55 22.09 34.77
N VAL A 278 -5.82 23.28 34.25
CA VAL A 278 -5.48 24.53 34.96
C VAL A 278 -6.25 24.65 36.26
N GLU A 279 -7.55 24.36 36.25
CA GLU A 279 -8.38 24.34 37.47
C GLU A 279 -7.87 23.32 38.50
N GLU A 280 -7.48 22.13 38.06
CA GLU A 280 -6.86 21.09 38.91
C GLU A 280 -5.55 21.59 39.54
N TYR A 281 -4.66 22.22 38.76
CA TYR A 281 -3.43 22.81 39.30
C TYR A 281 -3.69 23.95 40.27
N GLU A 282 -4.69 24.80 40.01
CA GLU A 282 -5.08 25.84 40.96
C GLU A 282 -5.59 25.25 42.27
N GLN A 283 -6.35 24.16 42.23
CA GLN A 283 -6.81 23.45 43.42
C GLN A 283 -5.64 22.84 44.19
N GLN A 284 -4.69 22.20 43.51
CA GLN A 284 -3.49 21.66 44.13
C GLN A 284 -2.64 22.75 44.79
N LEU A 285 -2.45 23.90 44.11
CA LEU A 285 -1.74 25.05 44.68
C LEU A 285 -2.46 25.66 45.90
N LYS A 286 -3.80 25.64 45.92
CA LYS A 286 -4.58 26.06 47.10
C LYS A 286 -4.41 25.06 48.25
N GLN A 287 -4.45 23.75 47.96
CA GLN A 287 -4.23 22.71 48.97
C GLN A 287 -2.82 22.79 49.57
N LEU A 288 -1.78 22.94 48.75
CA LEU A 288 -0.40 23.14 49.22
C LEU A 288 -0.28 24.38 50.11
N ARG A 289 -0.88 25.51 49.71
CA ARG A 289 -0.90 26.72 50.56
C ARG A 289 -1.54 26.49 51.93
N VAL A 290 -2.60 25.67 52.00
CA VAL A 290 -3.24 25.31 53.27
C VAL A 290 -2.33 24.40 54.09
N GLN A 291 -1.74 23.37 53.47
CA GLN A 291 -0.81 22.46 54.12
C GLN A 291 0.40 23.19 54.68
N ASP A 292 1.06 24.05 53.90
CA ASP A 292 2.19 24.87 54.34
C ASP A 292 1.79 25.77 55.53
N GLY A 293 0.57 26.33 55.50
CA GLY A 293 0.03 27.11 56.61
C GLY A 293 -0.20 26.30 57.88
N GLU A 294 -0.71 25.08 57.75
CA GLU A 294 -0.90 24.13 58.85
C GLU A 294 0.44 23.66 59.43
N GLU A 295 1.41 23.34 58.58
CA GLU A 295 2.77 22.96 58.98
C GLU A 295 3.47 24.10 59.73
N TYR A 296 3.38 25.33 59.20
CA TYR A 296 3.90 26.52 59.88
C TYR A 296 3.26 26.69 61.25
N ASN A 297 1.93 26.58 61.35
CA ASN A 297 1.23 26.67 62.64
C ASN A 297 1.64 25.56 63.60
N MET A 298 1.82 24.33 63.12
CA MET A 298 2.31 23.22 63.93
C MET A 298 3.72 23.47 64.46
N ILE A 299 4.64 23.96 63.62
CA ILE A 299 6.00 24.32 64.03
C ILE A 299 5.97 25.47 65.04
N LYS A 300 5.14 26.50 64.80
CA LYS A 300 4.95 27.62 65.71
C LYS A 300 4.47 27.14 67.08
N ILE A 301 3.45 26.28 67.14
CA ILE A 301 2.95 25.71 68.40
C ILE A 301 4.04 24.91 69.13
N LYS A 302 4.84 24.11 68.42
CA LYS A 302 5.96 23.35 69.01
C LYS A 302 7.00 24.29 69.64
N LEU A 303 7.42 25.31 68.90
CA LEU A 303 8.40 26.28 69.38
C LEU A 303 7.87 27.10 70.56
N GLU A 304 6.61 27.53 70.52
CA GLU A 304 5.95 28.21 71.65
C GLU A 304 5.88 27.30 72.89
N ALA A 305 5.58 26.02 72.72
CA ALA A 305 5.59 25.04 73.81
C ALA A 305 7.00 24.83 74.38
N ASP A 306 8.03 24.72 73.54
CA ASP A 306 9.41 24.59 73.98
C ASP A 306 9.87 25.84 74.76
N VAL A 307 9.49 27.04 74.30
CA VAL A 307 9.75 28.29 75.03
C VAL A 307 9.07 28.27 76.40
N GLN A 308 7.81 27.81 76.49
CA GLN A 308 7.12 27.68 77.78
C GLN A 308 7.81 26.69 78.71
N VAL A 309 8.26 25.53 78.20
CA VAL A 309 9.01 24.54 78.98
C VAL A 309 10.33 25.12 79.47
N LEU A 310 11.10 25.80 78.62
CA LEU A 310 12.35 26.45 79.01
C LEU A 310 12.13 27.54 80.06
N GLN A 311 11.05 28.33 79.92
CA GLN A 311 10.69 29.33 80.91
C GLN A 311 10.31 28.68 82.25
N GLN A 312 9.59 27.56 82.23
CA GLN A 312 9.27 26.80 83.43
C GLN A 312 10.53 26.22 84.08
N GLN A 313 11.46 25.67 83.30
CA GLN A 313 12.75 25.17 83.80
C GLN A 313 13.58 26.29 84.44
N LEU A 314 13.61 27.47 83.82
CA LEU A 314 14.30 28.64 84.38
C LEU A 314 13.68 29.06 85.72
N GLN A 315 12.35 29.07 85.83
CA GLN A 315 11.65 29.37 87.09
C GLN A 315 11.91 28.30 88.15
N GLN A 316 11.85 27.01 87.79
CA GLN A 316 12.20 25.91 88.67
C GLN A 316 13.64 26.04 89.16
N MET A 317 14.59 26.35 88.27
CA MET A 317 15.99 26.54 88.62
C MET A 317 16.15 27.71 89.60
N LYS A 318 15.52 28.86 89.34
CA LYS A 318 15.49 30.00 90.28
C LYS A 318 14.95 29.60 91.66
N ALA A 319 13.85 28.86 91.71
CA ALA A 319 13.29 28.34 92.96
C ALA A 319 14.25 27.36 93.65
N THR A 320 14.93 26.48 92.91
CA THR A 320 15.93 25.57 93.50
C THR A 320 17.15 26.29 94.05
N TYR A 321 17.59 27.40 93.42
CA TYR A 321 18.69 28.20 93.95
C TYR A 321 18.30 28.94 95.22
N GLN A 322 17.10 29.52 95.29
CA GLN A 322 16.56 30.07 96.54
C GLN A 322 16.46 29.00 97.62
N LEU A 323 15.92 27.81 97.29
CA LEU A 323 15.86 26.69 98.22
C LEU A 323 17.24 26.20 98.66
N ASN A 324 18.26 26.25 97.79
CA ASN A 324 19.63 25.86 98.15
C ASN A 324 20.30 26.90 99.06
N GLN A 325 19.99 28.18 98.89
CA GLN A 325 20.39 29.24 99.80
C GLN A 325 19.80 29.01 101.20
N GLU A 326 18.49 28.75 101.26
CA GLU A 326 17.80 28.38 102.52
C GLU A 326 18.31 27.04 103.10
N LYS A 327 18.67 26.06 102.25
CA LYS A 327 19.24 24.77 102.68
C LYS A 327 20.64 24.91 103.27
N LEU A 328 21.44 25.89 102.86
CA LEU A 328 22.74 26.13 103.47
C LEU A 328 22.55 26.65 104.91
N GLU A 329 21.57 27.52 105.10
CA GLU A 329 21.11 28.01 106.41
C GLU A 329 20.53 26.89 107.28
N TYR A 330 19.80 25.96 106.65
CA TYR A 330 19.21 24.80 107.30
C TYR A 330 20.21 23.67 107.58
N ASN A 331 21.24 23.43 106.76
CA ASN A 331 22.23 22.35 106.95
C ASN A 331 22.95 22.45 108.30
N TYR A 332 23.16 23.67 108.79
CA TYR A 332 23.65 23.95 110.14
C TYR A 332 22.67 23.47 111.24
N GLN A 333 21.37 23.57 110.99
CA GLN A 333 20.31 23.09 111.88
C GLN A 333 20.06 21.57 111.73
N VAL A 334 20.42 20.96 110.60
CA VAL A 334 20.15 19.54 110.26
C VAL A 334 21.12 18.55 110.87
N LEU A 335 22.39 18.90 111.13
CA LEU A 335 23.28 17.98 111.88
C LEU A 335 22.68 17.58 113.24
N LYS A 336 21.81 18.44 113.81
CA LYS A 336 21.09 18.21 115.06
C LYS A 336 19.78 17.41 114.90
N LYS A 337 19.21 17.36 113.70
CA LYS A 337 18.01 16.56 113.36
C LYS A 337 18.31 15.24 112.65
N ARG A 338 19.59 15.00 112.33
CA ARG A 338 20.06 13.80 111.62
C ARG A 338 19.84 12.49 112.39
N ASP A 339 19.74 12.56 113.72
CA ASP A 339 19.36 11.42 114.57
C ASP A 339 17.85 11.11 114.52
N GLU A 340 17.01 12.09 114.18
CA GLU A 340 15.56 11.92 114.03
C GLU A 340 15.19 11.38 112.62
N GLU A 341 16.02 11.66 111.61
CA GLU A 341 15.76 11.37 110.18
C GLU A 341 15.95 9.90 109.76
N ASN A 342 16.72 9.09 110.49
CA ASN A 342 16.88 7.65 110.20
C ASN A 342 15.55 6.87 110.24
N THR A 343 14.56 7.39 110.96
CA THR A 343 13.22 6.81 111.08
C THR A 343 12.35 7.10 109.85
N ILE A 344 12.61 8.21 109.15
CA ILE A 344 11.83 8.66 107.98
C ILE A 344 12.31 7.97 106.69
N THR A 345 13.59 7.57 106.60
CA THR A 345 14.23 6.91 105.45
C THR A 345 13.53 5.61 105.04
N LYS A 346 13.03 4.84 106.01
CA LYS A 346 12.25 3.61 105.78
C LYS A 346 10.91 3.87 105.08
N SER A 347 10.26 5.00 105.34
CA SER A 347 8.98 5.38 104.72
C SER A 347 9.15 5.91 103.28
N GLN A 348 10.33 6.45 102.95
CA GLN A 348 10.67 6.99 101.65
C GLN A 348 11.03 5.89 100.65
N GLN A 349 11.70 4.82 101.08
CA GLN A 349 12.01 3.67 100.22
C GLN A 349 10.74 2.95 99.75
N LYS A 350 9.72 2.81 100.61
CA LYS A 350 8.43 2.18 100.26
C LYS A 350 7.65 2.97 99.19
N ARG A 351 7.65 4.31 99.27
CA ARG A 351 7.05 5.19 98.24
C ARG A 351 7.82 5.23 96.92
N LYS A 352 9.13 5.00 96.96
CA LYS A 352 9.98 4.92 95.76
C LYS A 352 9.73 3.63 94.97
N ILE A 353 9.46 2.51 95.66
CA ILE A 353 9.08 1.24 95.04
C ILE A 353 7.76 1.37 94.26
N THR A 354 6.73 1.98 94.84
CA THR A 354 5.43 2.18 94.16
C THR A 354 5.57 3.05 92.90
N ARG A 355 6.34 4.15 92.95
CA ARG A 355 6.60 4.99 91.77
C ARG A 355 7.36 4.24 90.67
N LEU A 356 8.32 3.39 91.04
CA LEU A 356 9.05 2.58 90.07
C LEU A 356 8.15 1.51 89.43
N GLN A 357 7.20 0.95 90.16
CA GLN A 357 6.18 0.05 89.63
C GLN A 357 5.23 0.74 88.64
N ASP A 358 4.81 1.98 88.92
CA ASP A 358 3.98 2.76 87.98
C ASP A 358 4.74 3.15 86.71
N VAL A 359 6.02 3.53 86.83
CA VAL A 359 6.89 3.79 85.68
C VAL A 359 7.09 2.52 84.84
N LEU A 360 7.30 1.38 85.48
CA LEU A 360 7.48 0.09 84.81
C LEU A 360 6.21 -0.33 84.06
N ASN A 361 5.03 -0.16 84.65
CA ASN A 361 3.75 -0.45 83.99
C ASN A 361 3.49 0.50 82.80
N ASN A 362 3.79 1.80 82.94
CA ASN A 362 3.69 2.75 81.83
C ASN A 362 4.67 2.41 80.69
N LEU A 363 5.89 1.98 81.00
CA LEU A 363 6.86 1.55 79.99
C LEU A 363 6.40 0.26 79.28
N ARG A 364 5.83 -0.71 79.99
CA ARG A 364 5.23 -1.90 79.38
C ARG A 364 4.07 -1.56 78.44
N LEU A 365 3.23 -0.60 78.82
CA LEU A 365 2.10 -0.17 78.00
C LEU A 365 2.56 0.60 76.73
N LYS A 366 3.62 1.41 76.84
CA LYS A 366 4.28 2.04 75.69
C LYS A 366 4.93 1.00 74.76
N GLN A 367 5.63 0.02 75.32
CA GLN A 367 6.24 -1.06 74.55
C GLN A 367 5.16 -1.87 73.79
N ALA A 368 4.04 -2.20 74.43
CA ALA A 368 2.93 -2.90 73.78
C ALA A 368 2.32 -2.08 72.63
N LYS A 369 2.17 -0.76 72.81
CA LYS A 369 1.71 0.15 71.74
C LYS A 369 2.69 0.21 70.56
N GLN A 370 4.00 0.34 70.83
CA GLN A 370 5.02 0.35 69.78
C GLN A 370 5.08 -0.98 69.02
N VAL A 371 5.01 -2.12 69.73
CA VAL A 371 4.96 -3.44 69.09
C VAL A 371 3.72 -3.59 68.20
N LYS A 372 2.58 -3.05 68.61
CA LYS A 372 1.37 -3.04 67.78
C LYS A 372 1.54 -2.16 66.53
N GLN A 373 2.06 -0.95 66.69
CA GLN A 373 2.34 -0.04 65.56
C GLN A 373 3.30 -0.66 64.55
N TYR A 374 4.44 -1.20 64.99
CA TYR A 374 5.39 -1.85 64.08
C TYR A 374 4.82 -3.08 63.38
N LYS A 375 3.90 -3.82 64.01
CA LYS A 375 3.21 -4.93 63.34
C LYS A 375 2.26 -4.44 62.25
N GLU A 376 1.51 -3.38 62.51
CA GLU A 376 0.60 -2.77 61.52
C GLU A 376 1.38 -2.16 60.35
N GLU A 377 2.47 -1.43 60.62
CA GLU A 377 3.37 -0.85 59.60
C GLU A 377 4.06 -1.94 58.77
N ASN A 378 4.58 -2.99 59.39
CA ASN A 378 5.18 -4.10 58.65
C ASN A 378 4.13 -4.83 57.79
N GLN A 379 2.91 -4.98 58.28
CA GLN A 379 1.84 -5.61 57.51
C GLN A 379 1.46 -4.76 56.29
N SER A 380 1.28 -3.44 56.45
CA SER A 380 0.98 -2.56 55.31
C SER A 380 2.12 -2.53 54.30
N LEU A 381 3.39 -2.44 54.76
CA LEU A 381 4.56 -2.49 53.88
C LEU A 381 4.68 -3.83 53.14
N MET A 382 4.35 -4.96 53.78
CA MET A 382 4.34 -6.26 53.12
C MET A 382 3.25 -6.36 52.05
N ASP A 383 2.07 -5.79 52.30
CA ASP A 383 0.98 -5.79 51.34
C ASP A 383 1.27 -4.87 50.14
N ASP A 384 1.88 -3.69 50.38
CA ASP A 384 2.38 -2.81 49.32
C ASP A 384 3.50 -3.47 48.52
N TYR A 385 4.44 -4.16 49.17
CA TYR A 385 5.50 -4.90 48.50
C TYR A 385 4.93 -5.99 47.59
N LYS A 386 3.96 -6.79 48.07
CA LYS A 386 3.30 -7.82 47.25
C LYS A 386 2.61 -7.20 46.03
N ARG A 387 1.88 -6.10 46.23
CA ARG A 387 1.20 -5.37 45.15
C ARG A 387 2.19 -4.86 44.10
N ILE A 388 3.30 -4.25 44.51
CA ILE A 388 4.34 -3.76 43.59
C ILE A 388 4.98 -4.92 42.82
N VAL A 389 5.25 -6.05 43.48
CA VAL A 389 5.80 -7.25 42.84
C VAL A 389 4.83 -7.83 41.81
N GLU A 390 3.52 -7.85 42.09
CA GLU A 390 2.49 -8.27 41.14
C GLU A 390 2.42 -7.31 39.93
N GLN A 391 2.41 -6.00 40.17
CA GLN A 391 2.45 -4.99 39.11
C GLN A 391 3.71 -5.12 38.24
N TYR A 392 4.87 -5.40 38.84
CA TYR A 392 6.11 -5.64 38.11
C TYR A 392 6.04 -6.90 37.24
N LYS A 393 5.46 -8.00 37.76
CA LYS A 393 5.24 -9.22 36.99
C LYS A 393 4.29 -9.00 35.81
N GLU A 394 3.21 -8.25 36.01
CA GLU A 394 2.29 -7.88 34.94
C GLU A 394 2.97 -7.00 33.89
N LEU A 395 3.77 -6.03 34.31
CA LEU A 395 4.54 -5.17 33.41
C LEU A 395 5.53 -5.99 32.57
N GLN A 396 6.23 -6.95 33.19
CA GLN A 396 7.15 -7.83 32.48
C GLN A 396 6.42 -8.73 31.46
N LYS A 397 5.23 -9.25 31.82
CA LYS A 397 4.38 -10.02 30.88
C LYS A 397 3.93 -9.15 29.70
N LYS A 398 3.48 -7.92 29.98
CA LYS A 398 3.09 -6.96 28.94
C LYS A 398 4.27 -6.61 28.04
N MET A 399 5.44 -6.33 28.59
CA MET A 399 6.66 -6.03 27.82
C MET A 399 7.04 -7.18 26.88
N ARG A 400 7.03 -8.43 27.37
CA ARG A 400 7.30 -9.61 26.52
C ARG A 400 6.25 -9.78 25.43
N HIS A 401 4.99 -9.56 25.76
CA HIS A 401 3.90 -9.64 24.79
C HIS A 401 4.03 -8.58 23.70
N PHE A 402 4.26 -7.31 24.08
CA PHE A 402 4.47 -6.22 23.12
C PHE A 402 5.71 -6.47 22.26
N SER A 403 6.83 -6.86 22.85
CA SER A 403 8.04 -7.19 22.09
C SER A 403 7.80 -8.31 21.06
N ALA A 404 7.05 -9.36 21.41
CA ALA A 404 6.71 -10.43 20.48
C ALA A 404 5.74 -9.96 19.37
N VAL A 405 4.76 -9.12 19.71
CA VAL A 405 3.82 -8.55 18.74
C VAL A 405 4.52 -7.58 17.79
N ASP A 406 5.38 -6.70 18.32
CA ASP A 406 6.13 -5.73 17.54
C ASP A 406 7.14 -6.42 16.60
N ALA A 407 7.84 -7.45 17.08
CA ALA A 407 8.74 -8.26 16.25
C ALA A 407 7.99 -8.94 15.10
N LYS A 408 6.80 -9.52 15.40
CA LYS A 408 5.97 -10.15 14.37
C LYS A 408 5.42 -9.13 13.37
N MET A 409 4.90 -8.00 13.85
CA MET A 409 4.38 -6.94 12.99
C MET A 409 5.48 -6.40 12.08
N PHE A 410 6.69 -6.23 12.62
CA PHE A 410 7.86 -5.83 11.85
C PHE A 410 8.20 -6.87 10.75
N GLU A 411 8.24 -8.16 11.09
CA GLU A 411 8.50 -9.25 10.13
C GLU A 411 7.45 -9.30 9.02
N ASP A 412 6.17 -9.20 9.38
CA ASP A 412 5.05 -9.20 8.43
C ASP A 412 5.16 -8.00 7.46
N ILE A 413 5.45 -6.79 7.96
CA ILE A 413 5.64 -5.59 7.13
C ILE A 413 6.88 -5.72 6.24
N TRP A 414 7.97 -6.28 6.76
CA TRP A 414 9.19 -6.49 5.98
C TRP A 414 8.94 -7.43 4.81
N LEU A 415 8.30 -8.59 5.06
CA LEU A 415 7.99 -9.58 4.03
C LEU A 415 7.08 -9.02 2.95
N MET A 416 6.05 -8.25 3.35
CA MET A 416 5.15 -7.59 2.40
C MET A 416 5.92 -6.63 1.48
N ASN A 417 6.74 -5.74 2.05
CA ASN A 417 7.51 -4.76 1.27
C ASN A 417 8.60 -5.43 0.42
N GLU A 418 9.21 -6.50 0.92
CA GLU A 418 10.19 -7.29 0.18
C GLU A 418 9.54 -8.00 -1.02
N GLU A 419 8.34 -8.56 -0.86
CA GLU A 419 7.58 -9.16 -1.95
C GLU A 419 7.21 -8.13 -3.01
N GLU A 420 6.70 -6.96 -2.61
CA GLU A 420 6.39 -5.86 -3.53
C GLU A 420 7.63 -5.39 -4.30
N MET A 421 8.77 -5.21 -3.62
CA MET A 421 10.02 -4.84 -4.26
C MET A 421 10.47 -5.90 -5.26
N LYS A 422 10.42 -7.19 -4.91
CA LYS A 422 10.77 -8.30 -5.82
C LYS A 422 9.92 -8.29 -7.08
N GLN A 423 8.60 -8.05 -6.95
CA GLN A 423 7.70 -7.93 -8.09
C GLN A 423 8.05 -6.72 -8.98
N LEU A 424 8.39 -5.57 -8.39
CA LEU A 424 8.80 -4.39 -9.14
C LEU A 424 10.13 -4.60 -9.88
N VAL A 425 11.11 -5.23 -9.22
CA VAL A 425 12.39 -5.59 -9.85
C VAL A 425 12.16 -6.57 -11.00
N GLN A 426 11.31 -7.59 -10.85
CA GLN A 426 10.96 -8.50 -11.94
C GLN A 426 10.34 -7.77 -13.14
N LYS A 427 9.35 -6.90 -12.91
CA LYS A 427 8.74 -6.09 -13.98
C LYS A 427 9.75 -5.19 -14.68
N ALA A 428 10.67 -4.59 -13.93
CA ALA A 428 11.73 -3.75 -14.49
C ALA A 428 12.70 -4.56 -15.36
N LEU A 429 13.08 -5.77 -14.92
CA LEU A 429 13.92 -6.69 -15.71
C LEU A 429 13.21 -7.22 -16.96
N GLU A 430 11.90 -7.49 -16.88
CA GLU A 430 11.10 -7.87 -18.04
C GLU A 430 11.02 -6.73 -19.07
N ALA A 431 10.82 -5.50 -18.61
CA ALA A 431 10.86 -4.31 -19.47
C ALA A 431 12.24 -4.15 -20.13
N ASP A 432 13.32 -4.30 -19.35
CA ASP A 432 14.69 -4.29 -19.86
C ASP A 432 14.93 -5.36 -20.92
N ARG A 433 14.44 -6.59 -20.69
CA ARG A 433 14.52 -7.68 -21.68
C ARG A 433 13.82 -7.31 -22.98
N ILE A 434 12.60 -6.79 -22.89
CA ILE A 434 11.80 -6.41 -24.07
C ILE A 434 12.49 -5.29 -24.85
N ILE A 435 12.98 -4.24 -24.17
CA ILE A 435 13.67 -3.13 -24.81
C ILE A 435 14.95 -3.62 -25.50
N GLN A 436 15.74 -4.42 -24.81
CA GLN A 436 17.02 -4.92 -25.31
C GLN A 436 16.85 -5.86 -26.51
N GLU A 437 15.91 -6.80 -26.45
CA GLU A 437 15.66 -7.78 -27.51
C GLU A 437 14.89 -7.18 -28.69
N GLN A 438 13.82 -6.42 -28.44
CA GLN A 438 12.93 -5.94 -29.51
C GLN A 438 13.38 -4.62 -30.14
N GLN A 439 13.81 -3.64 -29.35
CA GLN A 439 14.15 -2.30 -29.87
C GLN A 439 15.61 -2.21 -30.28
N LEU A 440 16.51 -2.80 -29.49
CA LEU A 440 17.95 -2.71 -29.71
C LEU A 440 18.51 -3.94 -30.46
N GLY A 441 17.75 -5.03 -30.57
CA GLY A 441 18.18 -6.25 -31.25
C GLY A 441 19.38 -6.95 -30.59
N MET A 442 19.62 -6.65 -29.31
CA MET A 442 20.74 -7.19 -28.55
C MET A 442 20.28 -8.37 -27.70
N ARG A 443 21.17 -9.34 -27.46
CA ARG A 443 20.89 -10.45 -26.53
C ARG A 443 20.76 -9.89 -25.11
N TRP A 444 19.66 -10.20 -24.44
CA TRP A 444 19.47 -9.86 -23.04
C TRP A 444 20.15 -10.89 -22.13
N GLU A 445 20.93 -10.40 -21.16
CA GLU A 445 21.58 -11.21 -20.13
C GLU A 445 21.02 -10.82 -18.76
N PRO A 446 20.48 -11.79 -17.99
CA PRO A 446 19.98 -11.53 -16.65
C PRO A 446 21.11 -11.01 -15.75
N PRO A 447 20.94 -9.89 -15.04
CA PRO A 447 21.92 -9.44 -14.07
C PRO A 447 22.02 -10.41 -12.88
N GLU A 448 23.21 -10.55 -12.32
CA GLU A 448 23.46 -11.38 -11.14
C GLU A 448 22.84 -10.73 -9.88
N LEU A 449 21.64 -11.15 -9.51
CA LEU A 449 20.87 -10.59 -8.39
C LEU A 449 20.73 -11.60 -7.24
N GLY A 450 21.83 -12.23 -6.82
CA GLY A 450 21.83 -13.25 -5.75
C GLY A 450 21.35 -12.76 -4.37
N PHE A 451 21.21 -11.44 -4.17
CA PHE A 451 20.60 -10.91 -2.96
C PHE A 451 19.08 -11.15 -2.88
N LEU A 452 18.40 -11.37 -4.02
CA LEU A 452 16.95 -11.63 -4.06
C LEU A 452 16.57 -13.02 -3.53
N ASP A 453 17.54 -13.92 -3.35
CA ASP A 453 17.34 -15.26 -2.79
C ASP A 453 17.06 -15.22 -1.28
N ASN A 454 17.40 -14.12 -0.59
CA ASN A 454 17.05 -13.94 0.81
C ASN A 454 15.52 -13.81 0.98
N VAL A 455 14.98 -14.34 2.08
CA VAL A 455 13.56 -14.17 2.44
C VAL A 455 13.50 -13.75 3.90
N GLY A 456 13.03 -12.53 4.13
CA GLY A 456 12.86 -11.95 5.45
C GLY A 456 14.04 -11.07 5.90
N PRO A 457 13.91 -10.51 7.12
CA PRO A 457 14.92 -9.67 7.74
C PRO A 457 16.33 -10.27 7.74
N LEU A 458 17.34 -9.46 7.41
CA LEU A 458 18.73 -9.88 7.48
C LEU A 458 19.13 -10.06 8.96
N LEU A 459 19.22 -11.31 9.38
CA LEU A 459 19.82 -11.66 10.67
C LEU A 459 21.33 -11.64 10.47
N ALA A 460 21.99 -10.64 11.04
CA ALA A 460 23.44 -10.61 11.12
C ALA A 460 23.91 -11.96 11.67
N LYS A 461 24.79 -12.65 10.94
CA LYS A 461 25.48 -13.84 11.43
C LYS A 461 26.37 -13.39 12.59
N GLN A 462 25.81 -13.33 13.80
CA GLN A 462 26.58 -13.10 15.00
C GLN A 462 27.67 -14.18 15.03
N LYS A 463 28.93 -13.74 15.15
CA LYS A 463 30.04 -14.64 15.42
C LYS A 463 29.70 -15.38 16.70
N ASP A 464 29.55 -16.71 16.64
CA ASP A 464 29.38 -17.57 17.81
C ASP A 464 30.46 -17.27 18.85
N GLN A 465 30.14 -16.43 19.84
CA GLN A 465 30.98 -16.26 21.02
C GLN A 465 30.58 -17.36 21.99
N LYS A 466 31.52 -18.25 22.31
CA LYS A 466 31.25 -19.35 23.25
C LYS A 466 31.00 -18.76 24.65
N PRO A 467 29.93 -19.18 25.35
CA PRO A 467 29.74 -18.82 26.75
C PRO A 467 30.92 -19.31 27.60
N ALA A 468 31.32 -18.52 28.60
CA ALA A 468 32.46 -18.80 29.47
C ALA A 468 32.40 -20.19 30.15
N ILE A 469 31.19 -20.65 30.50
CA ILE A 469 31.00 -21.97 31.13
C ILE A 469 31.32 -23.14 30.17
N THR A 470 31.04 -22.97 28.88
CA THR A 470 31.37 -23.96 27.83
C THR A 470 32.88 -24.09 27.65
N VAL A 471 33.61 -22.97 27.75
CA VAL A 471 35.08 -22.96 27.72
C VAL A 471 35.64 -23.66 28.96
N ALA A 472 35.07 -23.41 30.14
CA ALA A 472 35.46 -24.13 31.36
C ALA A 472 35.16 -25.64 31.28
N GLN A 473 34.03 -26.03 30.69
CA GLN A 473 33.67 -27.43 30.50
C GLN A 473 34.62 -28.16 29.54
N GLU A 474 35.00 -27.52 28.44
CA GLU A 474 35.95 -28.05 27.45
C GLU A 474 37.36 -28.25 28.06
N VAL A 475 37.80 -27.28 28.88
CA VAL A 475 39.12 -27.31 29.53
C VAL A 475 39.15 -28.31 30.70
N MET A 476 38.10 -28.38 31.52
CA MET A 476 38.05 -29.27 32.70
C MET A 476 37.85 -30.74 32.30
N SER A 477 37.08 -31.03 31.24
CA SER A 477 36.81 -32.41 30.77
C SER A 477 37.96 -33.02 29.95
N SER A 478 39.00 -32.25 29.62
CA SER A 478 40.17 -32.78 28.93
C SER A 478 41.02 -33.63 29.89
N ASN A 479 40.91 -34.96 29.76
CA ASN A 479 41.74 -35.93 30.49
C ASN A 479 43.12 -36.04 29.83
N ALA A 480 44.16 -35.87 30.64
CA ALA A 480 45.55 -35.99 30.26
C ALA A 480 45.91 -37.45 29.94
N HIS A 481 45.82 -37.85 28.67
CA HIS A 481 46.62 -38.91 28.07
C HIS A 481 46.71 -38.71 26.55
N ARG A 482 47.74 -37.98 26.10
CA ARG A 482 48.37 -38.20 24.80
C ARG A 482 49.87 -38.05 24.96
N ASP A 483 50.55 -39.20 24.86
CA ASP A 483 51.99 -39.33 24.67
C ASP A 483 52.46 -38.63 23.38
N GLU A 484 53.72 -38.25 23.37
CA GLU A 484 54.41 -37.47 22.36
C GLU A 484 54.74 -38.24 21.05
N SER A 485 54.87 -37.44 19.96
CA SER A 485 55.65 -37.67 18.71
C SER A 485 54.95 -38.29 17.47
N PRO A 486 55.44 -38.05 16.22
CA PRO A 486 55.56 -36.76 15.51
C PRO A 486 55.11 -36.81 14.01
N ALA A 487 54.96 -35.63 13.38
CA ALA A 487 55.02 -35.32 11.93
C ALA A 487 53.93 -35.86 10.95
N MET A 488 53.24 -34.93 10.26
CA MET A 488 53.43 -34.63 8.82
C MET A 488 52.33 -33.70 8.25
N LEU A 489 52.78 -32.47 7.93
CA LEU A 489 52.45 -31.60 6.79
C LEU A 489 51.05 -31.62 6.13
N GLY A 490 50.42 -30.44 6.08
CA GLY A 490 49.37 -30.10 5.11
C GLY A 490 48.75 -28.71 5.34
N GLN A 491 49.31 -27.68 4.70
CA GLN A 491 48.81 -26.28 4.56
C GLN A 491 47.37 -26.28 3.97
N SER A 492 46.46 -25.31 4.10
CA SER A 492 46.43 -23.84 4.29
C SER A 492 44.95 -23.51 4.59
N ASP A 493 44.53 -22.54 5.40
CA ASP A 493 44.56 -21.08 5.16
C ASP A 493 43.91 -20.45 6.42
N GLY A 494 44.48 -19.50 7.17
CA GLY A 494 44.66 -18.12 6.73
C GLY A 494 43.72 -17.13 7.46
N ARG A 495 43.66 -17.14 8.80
CA ARG A 495 43.15 -15.99 9.58
C ARG A 495 44.05 -15.70 10.78
N VAL A 496 44.92 -14.72 10.57
CA VAL A 496 45.75 -14.06 11.57
C VAL A 496 44.82 -13.45 12.64
N ARG A 497 44.73 -14.09 13.82
CA ARG A 497 44.26 -13.43 15.04
C ARG A 497 45.38 -12.51 15.50
N GLN A 498 45.25 -11.22 15.23
CA GLN A 498 46.09 -10.19 15.84
C GLN A 498 45.77 -10.09 17.34
N GLY A 499 46.80 -10.26 18.17
CA GLY A 499 46.86 -9.72 19.54
C GLY A 499 46.28 -10.60 20.65
N GLY A 500 47.07 -11.56 21.16
CA GLY A 500 46.86 -12.20 22.46
C GLY A 500 47.98 -13.21 22.75
N PRO A 501 48.62 -13.20 23.93
CA PRO A 501 49.78 -14.05 24.20
C PRO A 501 49.39 -15.53 24.33
N ALA A 502 50.27 -16.42 23.88
CA ALA A 502 50.09 -17.86 23.92
C ALA A 502 50.02 -18.38 25.38
N VAL A 503 48.81 -18.58 25.91
CA VAL A 503 48.59 -19.27 27.19
C VAL A 503 48.16 -20.71 26.89
N SER A 504 48.89 -21.69 27.45
CA SER A 504 48.60 -23.10 27.23
C SER A 504 47.28 -23.52 27.91
N ALA A 505 46.52 -24.44 27.30
CA ALA A 505 45.26 -24.93 27.87
C ALA A 505 45.41 -25.54 29.28
N GLN A 506 46.59 -26.09 29.59
CA GLN A 506 46.95 -26.57 30.93
C GLN A 506 47.04 -25.44 31.96
N THR A 507 47.50 -24.26 31.56
CA THR A 507 47.58 -23.07 32.42
C THR A 507 46.18 -22.52 32.72
N VAL A 508 45.29 -22.52 31.72
CA VAL A 508 43.88 -22.15 31.89
C VAL A 508 43.19 -23.13 32.85
N LYS A 509 43.36 -24.45 32.67
CA LYS A 509 42.78 -25.48 33.55
C LYS A 509 43.20 -25.29 35.00
N HIS A 510 44.50 -25.09 35.23
CA HIS A 510 45.02 -25.00 36.58
C HIS A 510 44.58 -23.72 37.31
N ILE A 511 44.47 -22.57 36.62
CA ILE A 511 43.95 -21.33 37.23
C ILE A 511 42.46 -21.46 37.57
N LEU A 512 41.67 -22.17 36.75
CA LEU A 512 40.26 -22.46 37.05
C LEU A 512 40.10 -23.42 38.24
N GLU A 513 40.95 -24.45 38.37
CA GLU A 513 41.00 -25.33 39.55
C GLU A 513 41.39 -24.54 40.82
N LEU A 514 42.40 -23.69 40.73
CA LEU A 514 42.85 -22.82 41.84
C LEU A 514 41.73 -21.87 42.30
N LEU A 515 40.93 -21.34 41.36
CA LEU A 515 39.74 -20.55 41.67
C LEU A 515 38.66 -21.38 42.36
N CYS A 516 38.41 -22.62 41.93
CA CYS A 516 37.42 -23.51 42.57
C CYS A 516 37.72 -23.81 44.04
N ASP A 517 39.00 -23.93 44.37
CA ASP A 517 39.46 -24.34 45.69
C ASP A 517 39.55 -23.14 46.65
N GLU A 518 40.11 -22.01 46.21
CA GLU A 518 40.40 -20.85 47.08
C GLU A 518 39.30 -19.78 47.12
N SER A 519 38.38 -19.75 46.15
CA SER A 519 37.29 -18.75 46.11
C SER A 519 35.96 -19.24 46.70
N GLY A 520 36.02 -20.19 47.63
CA GLY A 520 34.87 -20.74 48.35
C GLY A 520 34.02 -19.71 49.10
N PHE A 521 34.58 -18.54 49.43
CA PHE A 521 33.86 -17.43 50.06
C PHE A 521 32.84 -16.74 49.13
N LEU A 522 32.97 -16.91 47.81
CA LEU A 522 32.03 -16.38 46.81
C LEU A 522 30.80 -17.29 46.62
N ILE A 523 30.79 -18.47 47.24
CA ILE A 523 29.77 -19.49 47.07
C ILE A 523 28.91 -19.58 48.35
N GLU A 524 27.59 -19.65 48.21
CA GLU A 524 26.69 -19.76 49.37
C GLU A 524 26.90 -21.06 50.16
N ASN A 525 26.96 -20.97 51.50
CA ASN A 525 27.17 -22.13 52.40
C ASN A 525 26.09 -23.24 52.29
N LYS A 526 24.92 -22.93 51.73
CA LYS A 526 23.88 -23.93 51.45
C LYS A 526 24.19 -24.70 50.16
N LEU A 527 24.75 -24.04 49.15
CA LEU A 527 25.13 -24.64 47.88
C LEU A 527 26.31 -25.61 48.07
N THR A 528 27.31 -25.25 48.88
CA THR A 528 28.44 -26.16 49.20
C THR A 528 28.00 -27.45 49.90
N ARG A 529 26.96 -27.41 50.74
CA ARG A 529 26.38 -28.62 51.36
C ARG A 529 25.65 -29.51 50.35
N LEU A 530 24.90 -28.90 49.43
CA LEU A 530 24.16 -29.60 48.37
C LEU A 530 25.07 -30.22 47.31
N LEU A 531 26.23 -29.60 47.05
CA LEU A 531 27.21 -30.08 46.09
C LEU A 531 28.10 -31.22 46.63
N SER A 532 28.13 -31.46 47.94
CA SER A 532 28.98 -32.49 48.55
C SER A 532 28.85 -33.92 47.95
N PRO A 533 27.68 -34.39 47.47
CA PRO A 533 27.51 -35.74 46.90
C PRO A 533 27.94 -35.89 45.43
N LEU A 534 28.26 -34.81 44.71
CA LEU A 534 28.59 -34.87 43.27
C LEU A 534 30.08 -35.18 43.02
N ASP A 535 30.40 -35.58 41.78
CA ASP A 535 31.77 -35.85 41.34
C ASP A 535 32.64 -34.58 41.32
N LYS A 536 33.96 -34.73 41.41
CA LYS A 536 34.89 -33.59 41.56
C LYS A 536 34.77 -32.59 40.40
N ASP A 537 34.63 -33.07 39.17
CA ASP A 537 34.56 -32.20 38.00
C ASP A 537 33.20 -31.49 37.87
N GLU A 538 32.11 -32.18 38.21
CA GLU A 538 30.77 -31.60 38.26
C GLU A 538 30.66 -30.52 39.34
N ARG A 539 31.26 -30.78 40.51
CA ARG A 539 31.36 -29.79 41.59
C ARG A 539 32.17 -28.58 41.16
N SER A 540 33.30 -28.77 40.50
CA SER A 540 34.16 -27.69 40.01
C SER A 540 33.44 -26.83 38.98
N LEU A 541 32.70 -27.42 38.04
CA LEU A 541 31.94 -26.66 37.03
C LEU A 541 30.82 -25.81 37.64
N ILE A 542 30.06 -26.35 38.59
CA ILE A 542 28.98 -25.60 39.26
C ILE A 542 29.54 -24.49 40.15
N LYS A 543 30.69 -24.75 40.80
CA LYS A 543 31.43 -23.72 41.53
C LYS A 543 31.92 -22.63 40.58
N LEU A 544 32.52 -22.96 39.43
CA LEU A 544 32.98 -22.00 38.43
C LEU A 544 31.85 -21.17 37.87
N ASP A 545 30.68 -21.76 37.62
CA ASP A 545 29.50 -21.02 37.17
C ASP A 545 29.06 -19.97 38.20
N SER A 546 29.04 -20.36 39.49
CA SER A 546 28.74 -19.45 40.60
C SER A 546 29.80 -18.35 40.75
N ILE A 547 31.08 -18.70 40.58
CA ILE A 547 32.21 -17.77 40.67
C ILE A 547 32.22 -16.82 39.47
N PHE A 548 32.00 -17.29 38.24
CA PHE A 548 31.88 -16.48 37.04
C PHE A 548 30.68 -15.53 37.13
N GLY A 549 29.55 -15.99 37.66
CA GLY A 549 28.40 -15.13 37.97
C GLY A 549 28.72 -14.04 39.01
N ALA A 550 29.52 -14.36 40.04
CA ALA A 550 29.97 -13.40 41.04
C ALA A 550 31.01 -12.40 40.48
N LEU A 551 31.88 -12.84 39.57
CA LEU A 551 32.95 -12.07 38.94
C LEU A 551 32.55 -11.44 37.58
N GLY A 552 31.30 -11.58 37.14
CA GLY A 552 30.79 -10.97 35.90
C GLY A 552 31.45 -11.47 34.62
N ILE A 553 31.94 -12.71 34.60
CA ILE A 553 32.65 -13.32 33.46
C ILE A 553 31.63 -14.10 32.64
N ALA A 554 31.24 -13.59 31.48
CA ALA A 554 30.16 -14.19 30.66
C ALA A 554 30.66 -14.82 29.35
N VAL A 555 31.74 -14.28 28.78
CA VAL A 555 32.21 -14.61 27.42
C VAL A 555 33.61 -15.23 27.45
N GLU A 556 33.94 -16.07 26.47
CA GLU A 556 35.27 -16.66 26.26
C GLU A 556 36.43 -15.64 26.38
N GLU A 557 36.27 -14.45 25.81
CA GLU A 557 37.29 -13.39 25.88
C GLU A 557 37.59 -12.95 27.32
N ASP A 558 36.59 -12.97 28.21
CA ASP A 558 36.74 -12.55 29.59
C ASP A 558 37.47 -13.62 30.42
N VAL A 559 37.32 -14.90 30.06
CA VAL A 559 38.09 -16.01 30.64
C VAL A 559 39.57 -15.87 30.30
N TYR A 560 39.90 -15.53 29.05
CA TYR A 560 41.28 -15.31 28.65
C TYR A 560 41.89 -14.05 29.28
N LYS A 561 41.11 -12.96 29.42
CA LYS A 561 41.54 -11.76 30.15
C LYS A 561 41.82 -12.05 31.63
N LEU A 562 40.97 -12.85 32.28
CA LEU A 562 41.19 -13.29 33.67
C LEU A 562 42.51 -14.06 33.78
N VAL A 563 42.72 -15.04 32.91
CA VAL A 563 43.93 -15.88 32.93
C VAL A 563 45.19 -15.06 32.62
N GLU A 564 45.12 -14.14 31.65
CA GLU A 564 46.22 -13.24 31.32
C GLU A 564 46.54 -12.29 32.48
N PHE A 565 45.51 -11.77 33.16
CA PHE A 565 45.67 -10.93 34.34
C PHE A 565 46.34 -11.66 35.49
N PHE A 566 45.94 -12.91 35.77
CA PHE A 566 46.58 -13.72 36.81
C PHE A 566 48.06 -13.98 36.47
N CYS A 567 48.37 -14.27 35.20
CA CYS A 567 49.75 -14.38 34.73
C CYS A 567 50.54 -13.06 34.84
N ARG A 568 49.90 -11.90 34.60
CA ARG A 568 50.51 -10.57 34.73
C ARG A 568 50.76 -10.18 36.19
N TYR A 569 49.78 -10.38 37.06
CA TYR A 569 49.82 -10.08 38.49
C TYR A 569 51.00 -10.79 39.19
N LYS A 570 51.28 -12.04 38.80
CA LYS A 570 52.46 -12.77 39.27
C LYS A 570 53.78 -12.13 38.81
N ARG A 571 53.87 -11.73 37.52
CA ARG A 571 55.08 -11.14 36.93
C ARG A 571 55.44 -9.80 37.58
N GLU A 572 54.44 -8.97 37.84
CA GLU A 572 54.57 -7.67 38.51
C GLU A 572 55.02 -7.81 39.98
N ARG A 573 54.54 -8.84 40.69
CA ARG A 573 54.93 -9.07 42.09
C ARG A 573 56.27 -9.78 42.25
N SER A 574 56.66 -10.64 41.30
CA SER A 574 58.01 -11.22 41.25
C SER A 574 59.10 -10.19 40.93
N ALA A 575 58.74 -9.06 40.30
CA ALA A 575 59.64 -7.94 40.03
C ALA A 575 59.72 -6.92 41.18
N ALA A 576 58.82 -7.00 42.18
CA ALA A 576 58.66 -6.01 43.25
C ALA A 576 59.33 -6.39 44.58
N LYS A 577 60.33 -7.28 44.58
CA LYS A 577 61.27 -7.44 45.70
C LYS A 577 62.58 -6.69 45.43
N PRO A 578 62.77 -5.46 45.94
CA PRO A 578 64.06 -4.95 46.35
C PRO A 578 64.23 -5.10 47.88
N ASP A 579 65.33 -5.76 48.25
CA ASP A 579 66.11 -5.65 49.48
C ASP A 579 65.39 -5.28 50.80
N GLU A 580 65.28 -6.26 51.70
CA GLU A 580 65.26 -5.99 53.14
C GLU A 580 66.59 -6.48 53.75
N ASP A 581 67.39 -5.52 54.21
CA ASP A 581 68.41 -5.70 55.23
C ASP A 581 67.77 -6.24 56.52
N GLY A 582 68.42 -7.21 57.16
CA GLY A 582 68.02 -7.70 58.48
C GLY A 582 68.71 -8.99 58.94
N ASP A 583 70.03 -8.94 59.02
CA ASP A 583 70.96 -9.86 59.69
C ASP A 583 70.40 -10.62 60.93
N ALA A 584 70.47 -11.96 60.89
CA ALA A 584 71.34 -12.80 61.75
C ALA A 584 70.82 -14.25 61.86
N GLY A 585 71.67 -15.23 61.52
CA GLY A 585 71.54 -16.61 62.04
C GLY A 585 71.82 -17.77 61.08
N GLU A 586 73.09 -17.93 60.70
CA GLU A 586 73.81 -19.20 60.46
C GLU A 586 73.30 -20.25 59.43
N SER A 587 73.98 -20.22 58.28
CA SER A 587 74.58 -21.35 57.53
C SER A 587 74.16 -22.79 57.84
N ASN A 588 73.67 -23.49 56.81
CA ASN A 588 74.50 -24.51 56.17
C ASN A 588 74.05 -24.82 54.74
N ALA A 589 75.06 -24.92 53.87
CA ALA A 589 74.97 -25.24 52.47
C ALA A 589 74.56 -26.70 52.25
N ASP A 590 73.85 -26.97 51.15
CA ASP A 590 74.42 -27.89 50.17
C ASP A 590 73.93 -27.60 48.75
N SER A 591 74.85 -27.75 47.81
CA SER A 591 74.69 -27.50 46.39
C SER A 591 74.38 -28.80 45.67
N SER A 592 73.43 -28.82 44.74
CA SER A 592 73.39 -29.86 43.71
C SER A 592 72.51 -29.44 42.54
N ALA A 593 73.17 -29.20 41.42
CA ALA A 593 72.61 -29.02 40.10
C ALA A 593 71.83 -30.25 39.62
N GLY A 594 70.83 -30.04 38.76
CA GLY A 594 70.18 -31.13 38.03
C GLY A 594 68.83 -30.69 37.48
N GLY A 595 68.78 -30.44 36.18
CA GLY A 595 67.58 -29.97 35.49
C GLY A 595 66.41 -30.96 35.54
N SER A 596 65.21 -30.39 35.50
CA SER A 596 64.03 -30.97 34.87
C SER A 596 62.99 -29.86 34.71
N HIS A 597 62.67 -29.51 33.47
CA HIS A 597 61.51 -28.69 33.15
C HIS A 597 60.25 -29.37 33.71
N GLY A 598 59.60 -28.72 34.68
CA GLY A 598 58.34 -29.16 35.27
C GLY A 598 57.49 -27.96 35.69
N PRO A 599 56.16 -28.07 35.74
CA PRO A 599 55.24 -26.94 35.79
C PRO A 599 55.14 -26.36 37.21
N GLN A 600 56.14 -25.61 37.65
CA GLN A 600 56.11 -24.89 38.93
C GLN A 600 55.88 -23.37 38.74
N GLY A 601 54.98 -23.05 37.81
CA GLY A 601 54.66 -21.69 37.39
C GLY A 601 53.49 -21.05 38.12
N LEU A 602 53.09 -21.50 39.31
CA LEU A 602 51.76 -21.20 39.86
C LEU A 602 51.74 -20.04 40.87
N ILE A 603 50.61 -19.32 40.94
CA ILE A 603 50.29 -18.34 42.00
C ILE A 603 50.06 -19.15 43.28
N HIS A 604 50.63 -18.73 44.41
CA HIS A 604 50.43 -19.45 45.67
C HIS A 604 48.95 -19.33 46.11
N PRO A 605 48.32 -20.38 46.66
CA PRO A 605 46.90 -20.34 47.10
C PRO A 605 46.52 -19.10 47.93
N ASN A 606 47.39 -18.69 48.85
CA ASN A 606 47.21 -17.49 49.68
C ASN A 606 47.21 -16.14 48.92
N GLU A 607 47.68 -16.10 47.66
CA GLU A 607 47.76 -14.89 46.84
C GLU A 607 46.55 -14.72 45.91
N VAL A 608 45.71 -15.74 45.79
CA VAL A 608 44.53 -15.77 44.91
C VAL A 608 43.52 -14.70 45.31
N LEU A 609 43.27 -14.51 46.62
CA LEU A 609 42.38 -13.47 47.12
C LEU A 609 42.85 -12.06 46.74
N GLY A 610 44.17 -11.82 46.80
CA GLY A 610 44.79 -10.56 46.41
C GLY A 610 44.68 -10.30 44.91
N ALA A 611 44.89 -11.34 44.10
CA ALA A 611 44.75 -11.29 42.63
C ALA A 611 43.29 -11.05 42.20
N ILE A 612 42.32 -11.76 42.79
CA ILE A 612 40.89 -11.55 42.52
C ILE A 612 40.47 -10.13 42.91
N LYS A 613 40.91 -9.63 44.06
CA LYS A 613 40.59 -8.26 44.50
C LYS A 613 41.15 -7.21 43.53
N ALA A 614 42.39 -7.38 43.08
CA ALA A 614 43.01 -6.49 42.10
C ALA A 614 42.30 -6.55 40.74
N PHE A 615 41.94 -7.75 40.28
CA PHE A 615 41.18 -7.97 39.05
C PHE A 615 39.82 -7.26 39.10
N VAL A 616 39.08 -7.42 40.21
CA VAL A 616 37.78 -6.77 40.40
C VAL A 616 37.92 -5.24 40.48
N MET A 617 38.96 -4.72 41.13
CA MET A 617 39.19 -3.27 41.20
C MET A 617 39.60 -2.65 39.85
N GLU A 618 40.31 -3.41 39.00
CA GLU A 618 40.77 -2.93 37.69
C GLU A 618 39.72 -3.10 36.58
N PHE A 619 38.92 -4.16 36.65
CA PHE A 619 37.99 -4.54 35.59
C PHE A 619 36.49 -4.42 35.94
N GLN A 620 36.11 -4.12 37.20
CA GLN A 620 34.71 -3.88 37.58
C GLN A 620 34.49 -2.50 38.23
N LYS A 621 33.58 -1.71 37.65
CA LYS A 621 33.01 -0.53 38.31
C LYS A 621 32.11 -0.96 39.49
N PRO A 622 31.93 -0.12 40.53
CA PRO A 622 31.16 -0.47 41.73
C PRO A 622 29.75 -0.94 41.37
N ARG A 623 29.32 -2.01 42.05
CA ARG A 623 28.03 -2.68 41.90
C ARG A 623 26.86 -1.72 42.18
N GLU A 624 26.43 -0.95 41.19
CA GLU A 624 25.05 -0.46 41.17
C GLU A 624 24.13 -1.67 41.10
N ARG A 625 23.06 -1.64 41.92
CA ARG A 625 22.03 -2.67 42.01
C ARG A 625 21.76 -3.25 40.62
N THR A 626 21.91 -4.56 40.48
CA THR A 626 21.61 -5.35 39.29
C THR A 626 20.42 -4.75 38.55
N ALA A 627 20.70 -4.00 37.49
CA ALA A 627 19.71 -3.81 36.44
C ALA A 627 19.32 -5.21 35.94
N PRO A 628 18.04 -5.45 35.60
CA PRO A 628 17.68 -6.69 34.94
C PRO A 628 18.58 -6.86 33.69
N PRO A 629 18.86 -8.10 33.26
CA PRO A 629 19.64 -8.34 32.05
C PRO A 629 19.02 -7.50 30.93
N ARG A 630 19.86 -6.82 30.13
CA ARG A 630 19.40 -6.09 28.94
C ARG A 630 18.55 -7.05 28.11
N LEU A 631 17.23 -6.90 28.21
CA LEU A 631 16.23 -7.81 27.63
C LEU A 631 15.86 -7.41 26.18
N MET A 632 16.67 -6.56 25.57
CA MET A 632 16.55 -6.17 24.17
C MET A 632 17.90 -6.42 23.51
N GLU A 633 18.00 -7.54 22.80
CA GLU A 633 18.87 -7.59 21.64
C GLU A 633 18.22 -6.71 20.58
N GLU A 634 18.68 -5.47 20.46
CA GLU A 634 18.34 -4.64 19.30
C GLU A 634 18.88 -5.35 18.05
N ARG A 635 18.00 -5.54 17.07
CA ARG A 635 18.38 -6.15 15.80
C ARG A 635 19.44 -5.29 15.13
N ASP A 636 20.51 -5.93 14.66
CA ASP A 636 21.49 -5.25 13.82
C ASP A 636 20.86 -4.85 12.48
N SER A 637 20.83 -3.55 12.20
CA SER A 637 20.24 -2.99 10.98
C SER A 637 21.29 -2.56 9.96
N SER A 638 22.56 -2.89 10.18
CA SER A 638 23.67 -2.39 9.35
C SER A 638 23.60 -2.86 7.90
N GLU A 639 23.07 -4.06 7.65
CA GLU A 639 23.03 -4.66 6.31
C GLU A 639 21.77 -4.27 5.51
N ASP A 640 20.72 -3.77 6.16
CA ASP A 640 19.46 -3.43 5.51
C ASP A 640 19.62 -2.35 4.44
N ALA A 641 20.39 -1.30 4.76
CA ALA A 641 20.62 -0.18 3.85
C ALA A 641 21.31 -0.66 2.56
N THR A 642 22.21 -1.64 2.69
CA THR A 642 22.92 -2.21 1.54
C THR A 642 22.02 -3.09 0.68
N TYR A 643 21.11 -3.84 1.30
CA TYR A 643 20.11 -4.67 0.61
C TYR A 643 19.15 -3.83 -0.24
N TRP A 644 18.56 -2.78 0.35
CA TRP A 644 17.64 -1.90 -0.39
C TRP A 644 18.36 -1.07 -1.46
N ALA A 645 19.61 -0.67 -1.23
CA ALA A 645 20.42 0.01 -2.24
C ALA A 645 20.78 -0.91 -3.43
N ALA A 646 20.96 -2.21 -3.18
CA ALA A 646 21.18 -3.20 -4.24
C ALA A 646 19.92 -3.41 -5.09
N ALA A 647 18.73 -3.46 -4.46
CA ALA A 647 17.45 -3.53 -5.15
C ALA A 647 17.20 -2.31 -6.07
N ALA A 648 17.49 -1.10 -5.58
CA ALA A 648 17.35 0.11 -6.38
C ALA A 648 18.31 0.16 -7.59
N LYS A 649 19.43 -0.56 -7.52
CA LYS A 649 20.44 -0.68 -8.58
C LYS A 649 20.31 -1.96 -9.40
N ALA A 650 19.15 -2.62 -9.37
CA ALA A 650 18.91 -3.85 -10.13
C ALA A 650 19.10 -3.66 -11.65
N ILE A 651 18.81 -2.46 -12.17
CA ILE A 651 19.17 -2.05 -13.53
C ILE A 651 20.36 -1.09 -13.45
N PRO A 652 21.50 -1.43 -14.09
CA PRO A 652 22.67 -0.55 -14.10
C PRO A 652 22.36 0.82 -14.72
N GLU A 653 22.95 1.88 -14.17
CA GLU A 653 22.79 3.25 -14.69
C GLU A 653 23.20 3.37 -16.17
N SER A 654 24.12 2.54 -16.65
CA SER A 654 24.50 2.50 -18.05
C SER A 654 23.34 2.09 -18.96
N ARG A 655 22.48 1.17 -18.53
CA ARG A 655 21.28 0.74 -19.29
C ARG A 655 20.22 1.84 -19.30
N LEU A 656 20.02 2.53 -18.18
CA LEU A 656 19.09 3.67 -18.10
C LEU A 656 19.47 4.79 -19.08
N ARG A 657 20.76 5.14 -19.18
CA ARG A 657 21.22 6.14 -20.18
C ARG A 657 20.97 5.70 -21.62
N VAL A 658 21.03 4.39 -21.90
CA VAL A 658 20.68 3.86 -23.21
C VAL A 658 19.18 3.99 -23.47
N TRP A 659 18.33 3.79 -22.45
CA TRP A 659 16.89 3.99 -22.56
C TRP A 659 16.55 5.46 -22.85
N ASP A 660 17.13 6.42 -22.14
CA ASP A 660 16.91 7.85 -22.37
C ASP A 660 17.30 8.27 -23.79
N ALA A 661 18.43 7.75 -24.28
CA ALA A 661 18.91 7.98 -25.63
C ALA A 661 17.99 7.33 -26.69
N LEU A 662 17.51 6.11 -26.41
CA LEU A 662 16.58 5.38 -27.26
C LEU A 662 15.22 6.09 -27.35
N GLU A 663 14.68 6.56 -26.23
CA GLU A 663 13.44 7.34 -26.18
C GLU A 663 13.57 8.60 -27.03
N SER A 664 14.63 9.38 -26.81
CA SER A 664 14.93 10.58 -27.59
C SER A 664 15.07 10.29 -29.09
N ALA A 665 15.62 9.13 -29.47
CA ALA A 665 15.76 8.70 -30.85
C ALA A 665 14.42 8.25 -31.46
N LEU A 666 13.61 7.49 -30.71
CA LEU A 666 12.30 7.03 -31.13
C LEU A 666 11.31 8.19 -31.31
N GLU A 667 11.37 9.21 -30.45
CA GLU A 667 10.55 10.42 -30.57
C GLU A 667 10.90 11.18 -31.87
N LYS A 668 12.19 11.36 -32.16
CA LYS A 668 12.64 11.95 -33.43
C LYS A 668 12.21 11.10 -34.63
N TYR A 669 12.34 9.77 -34.52
CA TYR A 669 11.93 8.86 -35.58
C TYR A 669 10.42 8.90 -35.83
N HIS A 670 9.62 8.95 -34.77
CA HIS A 670 8.17 9.12 -34.85
C HIS A 670 7.81 10.43 -35.57
N ASN A 671 8.46 11.55 -35.23
CA ASN A 671 8.25 12.82 -35.91
C ASN A 671 8.57 12.74 -37.42
N VAL A 672 9.64 12.05 -37.79
CA VAL A 672 9.99 11.81 -39.20
C VAL A 672 8.94 10.94 -39.89
N LEU A 673 8.46 9.88 -39.25
CA LEU A 673 7.42 9.00 -39.81
C LEU A 673 6.10 9.74 -40.00
N SER A 674 5.70 10.55 -39.03
CA SER A 674 4.50 11.40 -39.11
C SER A 674 4.62 12.43 -40.23
N GLY A 675 5.76 13.10 -40.34
CA GLY A 675 6.05 14.00 -41.47
C GLY A 675 6.04 13.27 -42.81
N ARG A 676 6.61 12.06 -42.89
CA ARG A 676 6.56 11.23 -44.10
C ARG A 676 5.13 10.84 -44.46
N ALA A 677 4.30 10.49 -43.48
CA ALA A 677 2.89 10.16 -43.72
C ALA A 677 2.13 11.35 -44.32
N GLN A 678 2.33 12.56 -43.77
CA GLN A 678 1.77 13.79 -44.31
C GLN A 678 2.22 14.02 -45.76
N LEU A 679 3.52 13.94 -46.02
CA LEU A 679 4.05 14.07 -47.39
C LEU A 679 3.50 13.03 -48.36
N ILE A 680 3.27 11.78 -47.91
CA ILE A 680 2.62 10.77 -48.73
C ILE A 680 1.20 11.20 -49.08
N THR A 681 0.41 11.70 -48.12
CA THR A 681 -0.95 12.19 -48.40
C THR A 681 -0.94 13.38 -49.35
N GLU A 682 -0.02 14.33 -49.19
CA GLU A 682 0.14 15.49 -50.06
C GLU A 682 0.53 15.07 -51.48
N THR A 683 1.50 14.16 -51.63
CA THR A 683 1.91 13.66 -52.95
C THR A 683 0.81 12.90 -53.66
N VAL A 684 -0.03 12.14 -52.94
CA VAL A 684 -1.23 11.50 -53.51
C VAL A 684 -2.24 12.54 -53.97
N SER A 685 -2.51 13.56 -53.17
CA SER A 685 -3.39 14.69 -53.54
C SER A 685 -2.88 15.43 -54.78
N LEU A 686 -1.59 15.76 -54.82
CA LEU A 686 -0.96 16.42 -55.96
C LEU A 686 -1.00 15.55 -57.22
N ARG A 687 -0.81 14.23 -57.10
CA ARG A 687 -0.98 13.29 -58.23
C ARG A 687 -2.41 13.32 -58.75
N HIS A 688 -3.40 13.33 -57.86
CA HIS A 688 -4.81 13.42 -58.24
C HIS A 688 -5.12 14.73 -58.98
N GLN A 689 -4.70 15.88 -58.44
CA GLN A 689 -4.84 17.17 -59.11
C GLN A 689 -4.13 17.20 -60.47
N ASN A 690 -2.94 16.61 -60.59
CA ASN A 690 -2.24 16.52 -61.87
C ASN A 690 -3.01 15.68 -62.88
N THR A 691 -3.64 14.58 -62.46
CA THR A 691 -4.50 13.75 -63.34
C THR A 691 -5.75 14.51 -63.79
N GLU A 692 -6.38 15.29 -62.91
CA GLU A 692 -7.51 16.15 -63.28
C GLU A 692 -7.10 17.23 -64.28
N LEU A 693 -5.98 17.93 -64.02
CA LEU A 693 -5.45 18.94 -64.93
C LEU A 693 -5.09 18.36 -66.30
N ARG A 694 -4.50 17.16 -66.36
CA ARG A 694 -4.24 16.46 -67.63
C ARG A 694 -5.54 16.13 -68.37
N THR A 695 -6.56 15.70 -67.64
CA THR A 695 -7.89 15.38 -68.22
C THR A 695 -8.55 16.65 -68.76
N LEU A 696 -8.52 17.74 -68.01
CA LEU A 696 -9.04 19.05 -68.41
C LEU A 696 -8.29 19.61 -69.62
N LEU A 697 -6.96 19.49 -69.64
CA LEU A 697 -6.15 19.88 -70.78
C LEU A 697 -6.50 19.05 -72.03
N HIS A 698 -6.66 17.73 -71.90
CA HIS A 698 -7.14 16.89 -73.00
C HIS A 698 -8.53 17.32 -73.51
N GLN A 699 -9.44 17.69 -72.61
CA GLN A 699 -10.76 18.20 -72.98
C GLN A 699 -10.65 19.54 -73.74
N TYR A 700 -9.80 20.46 -73.30
CA TYR A 700 -9.57 21.73 -74.00
C TYR A 700 -8.89 21.55 -75.35
N LEU A 701 -7.91 20.65 -75.45
CA LEU A 701 -7.22 20.33 -76.71
C LEU A 701 -8.20 19.75 -77.75
N ASN A 702 -9.18 18.95 -77.32
CA ASN A 702 -10.16 18.29 -78.18
C ASN A 702 -11.48 19.08 -78.34
N SER A 703 -11.55 20.32 -77.86
CA SER A 703 -12.73 21.18 -78.01
C SER A 703 -12.98 21.54 -79.48
N GLN A 704 -14.24 21.52 -79.92
CA GLN A 704 -14.63 21.84 -81.30
C GLN A 704 -14.17 23.24 -81.74
N VAL A 705 -14.11 24.19 -80.80
CA VAL A 705 -13.63 25.56 -81.04
C VAL A 705 -12.20 25.58 -81.57
N ASN A 706 -11.34 24.62 -81.21
CA ASN A 706 -9.96 24.57 -81.72
C ASN A 706 -9.88 24.23 -83.21
N ALA A 707 -10.89 23.55 -83.77
CA ALA A 707 -10.98 23.23 -85.20
C ALA A 707 -11.69 24.33 -86.01
N GLU A 708 -12.41 25.23 -85.34
CA GLU A 708 -13.14 26.35 -85.96
C GLU A 708 -12.27 27.61 -86.14
N LEU A 709 -11.08 27.65 -85.52
CA LEU A 709 -10.13 28.77 -85.64
C LEU A 709 -9.24 28.60 -86.90
N GLU A 710 -8.98 29.70 -87.62
CA GLU A 710 -8.13 29.71 -88.83
C GLU A 710 -6.70 29.19 -88.57
N ILE A 711 -6.21 29.31 -87.34
CA ILE A 711 -4.97 28.72 -86.86
C ILE A 711 -5.27 27.98 -85.54
N PRO A 712 -5.22 26.64 -85.51
CA PRO A 712 -5.46 25.89 -84.29
C PRO A 712 -4.41 26.23 -83.21
N PRO A 713 -4.81 26.51 -81.96
CA PRO A 713 -3.87 26.82 -80.88
C PRO A 713 -2.88 25.69 -80.56
N THR A 714 -3.20 24.44 -80.93
CA THR A 714 -2.28 23.29 -80.90
C THR A 714 -1.07 23.46 -81.83
N GLN A 715 -1.22 24.08 -83.00
CA GLN A 715 -0.11 24.35 -83.93
C GLN A 715 0.79 25.48 -83.41
N MET A 716 0.20 26.50 -82.77
CA MET A 716 0.92 27.59 -82.11
C MET A 716 1.78 27.07 -80.93
N LEU A 717 1.28 26.10 -80.17
CA LEU A 717 2.01 25.50 -79.03
C LEU A 717 3.12 24.51 -79.45
N GLN A 718 3.00 23.87 -80.62
CA GLN A 718 3.99 22.93 -81.15
C GLN A 718 5.11 23.59 -81.96
N GLY A 719 5.02 24.90 -82.23
CA GLY A 719 6.07 25.65 -82.91
C GLY A 719 6.27 25.27 -84.38
N GLU A 720 5.31 24.58 -85.00
CA GLU A 720 5.34 24.28 -86.42
C GLU A 720 4.86 25.51 -87.22
N TYR A 721 5.75 26.48 -87.40
CA TYR A 721 5.62 27.43 -88.49
C TYR A 721 5.94 26.73 -89.81
N SER A 722 4.93 26.29 -90.54
CA SER A 722 5.10 25.92 -91.94
C SER A 722 5.39 27.19 -92.76
N HIS A 723 6.67 27.49 -92.99
CA HIS A 723 7.05 28.39 -94.06
C HIS A 723 6.77 27.71 -95.40
N THR A 724 5.65 28.07 -96.03
CA THR A 724 5.50 28.55 -97.43
C THR A 724 4.04 28.63 -97.80
#